data_AF-A0A970PBU1-F1
#
_entry.id   AF-A0A970PBU1-F1
#
_cell.length_a   1.000
_cell.length_b   1.000
_cell.length_c   1.000
_cell.angle_alpha   90.00
_cell.angle_beta   90.00
_cell.angle_gamma   90.00
#
_symmetry.space_group_name_H-M   'P 1'
#
loop_
_entity.id
_entity.type
_entity.pdbx_description
1 polymer ?
#
loop_
_entity_poly.entity_id
_entity_poly.type
_entity_poly.pdbx_seq_one_letter_code
_entity_poly.pdbx_strand_id
1 'polypeptide(L)'
;MEGRNIFLLKQVYRIIILVIIFIASLYYFGKDIKEVVFNIDNTTSMEETTFPFVTLRTEEKVINLLHGYSSNLDANSIREALLPVGSNQAYEVMINQQEYDIKKLNFELRDFTQNELIEKGSVSVFNEDGDIKIARINISSELMSDKEYAVKITLITSESRKMYYYHRIRKYNKTNLVEKLDFVMEFHEAIKDKIRAEEYIRYLEPDGKKDNTTMANINIHSSFDLITWGNLQPEFITEVIPTIVENHTDIASILLEYVVSADVSDIPELYKVKEYYRIRYSPDRIFLLNYERRMEAIFDINLASVSKSQLKLGITNDPTTEYLASPDKKKFAFVRSNELWFYNLDDNDITRVFSFRQEDTDYIRDIYDQHDIKILNMDAEGNVDFMVYGYMNRGQYEGRVALVMYEYNRSEGQIEEKVYIPLDEPYQTLKENIGAFAYVSSLDIFYFHLYNSIYSYNLITRHITELANNTSKDDVVVFYDEGYVAWQESSDPRDANNIKIMDIESGDIQMINADRGYKILLLDKIDSNLIYGFVSEDDITVSIDGTRVVPMDRVEIATTEREVLKSYYKPGFFITGIEVKDNTIELYRATKQNMDGRIVFVAIDNDYIMNQSVERTSYLNAETRITEDSLTEYYLSLPSGFDMEKVPDRLYTVNTVISEDPTLRLQKNRHYFIEDESISPKRNLYYTYILGELEGSYDEAADAIALADSGVGVVLSNSNRLVWERGVKASRNVISQFEAMNLSTTQSSIESCLKLIGRYIGENIDNKAFDLKSISAYEVLISHLKLEPISLSGATLDQALYYVSNGRPIIAMTGYNDAVLIYGYDAYNIFMVDPKQGKTIKMGIQDSTQLFEKAGNVFISYLSQ
;
A
#
# COMPACT_ATOMS: atom_id res chain seq x y z
N MET A 1 28.58 79.85 6.35
CA MET A 1 27.62 78.87 6.90
C MET A 1 26.46 78.57 5.93
N GLU A 2 26.59 78.77 4.61
CA GLU A 2 25.48 78.51 3.66
C GLU A 2 25.53 77.12 2.99
N GLY A 3 26.71 76.50 2.85
CA GLY A 3 26.82 75.16 2.24
C GLY A 3 26.35 73.99 3.12
N ARG A 4 26.34 74.17 4.46
CA ARG A 4 25.92 73.13 5.42
C ARG A 4 24.39 73.02 5.54
N ASN A 5 23.66 74.12 5.31
CA ASN A 5 22.21 74.14 5.35
C ASN A 5 21.57 73.48 4.12
N ILE A 6 22.16 73.59 2.93
CA ILE A 6 21.62 72.98 1.70
C ILE A 6 21.77 71.45 1.71
N PHE A 7 22.86 70.92 2.28
CA PHE A 7 23.06 69.48 2.42
C PHE A 7 22.11 68.86 3.45
N LEU A 8 21.92 69.54 4.59
CA LEU A 8 20.92 69.16 5.60
C LEU A 8 19.50 69.20 5.03
N LEU A 9 19.15 70.22 4.24
CA LEU A 9 17.83 70.33 3.63
C LEU A 9 17.56 69.18 2.65
N LYS A 10 18.54 68.79 1.83
CA LYS A 10 18.42 67.63 0.92
C LYS A 10 18.25 66.30 1.65
N GLN A 11 18.92 66.11 2.78
CA GLN A 11 18.72 64.92 3.60
C GLN A 11 17.35 64.91 4.28
N VAL A 12 16.89 66.06 4.77
CA VAL A 12 15.54 66.23 5.34
C VAL A 12 14.47 65.95 4.28
N TYR A 13 14.60 66.44 3.04
CA TYR A 13 13.66 66.12 1.96
C TYR A 13 13.67 64.64 1.59
N ARG A 14 14.83 63.97 1.58
CA ARG A 14 14.90 62.51 1.35
C ARG A 14 14.20 61.73 2.47
N ILE A 15 14.38 62.13 3.71
CA ILE A 15 13.71 61.51 4.87
C ILE A 15 12.21 61.71 4.76
N ILE A 16 11.74 62.93 4.45
CA ILE A 16 10.32 63.24 4.28
C ILE A 16 9.72 62.41 3.13
N ILE A 17 10.39 62.32 1.99
CA ILE A 17 9.92 61.52 0.85
C ILE A 17 9.87 60.02 1.22
N LEU A 18 10.90 59.50 1.90
CA LEU A 18 10.90 58.10 2.36
C LEU A 18 9.78 57.83 3.37
N VAL A 19 9.51 58.76 4.28
CA VAL A 19 8.40 58.65 5.24
C VAL A 19 7.06 58.69 4.52
N ILE A 20 6.88 59.56 3.52
CA ILE A 20 5.66 59.62 2.72
C ILE A 20 5.46 58.33 1.92
N ILE A 21 6.51 57.80 1.30
CA ILE A 21 6.46 56.51 0.58
C ILE A 21 6.13 55.38 1.55
N PHE A 22 6.76 55.37 2.73
CA PHE A 22 6.51 54.37 3.76
C PHE A 22 5.07 54.40 4.29
N ILE A 23 4.52 55.59 4.54
CA ILE A 23 3.11 55.76 4.96
C ILE A 23 2.16 55.38 3.82
N ALA A 24 2.48 55.75 2.58
CA ALA A 24 1.68 55.38 1.41
C ALA A 24 1.71 53.87 1.17
N SER A 25 2.86 53.20 1.36
CA SER A 25 2.96 51.74 1.32
C SER A 25 2.22 51.09 2.47
N LEU A 26 2.31 51.60 3.70
CA LEU A 26 1.53 51.10 4.84
C LEU A 26 0.03 51.24 4.60
N TYR A 27 -0.41 52.32 3.98
CA TYR A 27 -1.82 52.51 3.62
C TYR A 27 -2.25 51.59 2.48
N TYR A 28 -1.40 51.39 1.47
CA TYR A 28 -1.70 50.50 0.34
C TYR A 28 -1.71 49.03 0.77
N PHE A 29 -0.68 48.56 1.47
CA PHE A 29 -0.61 47.19 2.01
C PHE A 29 -1.59 46.97 3.17
N GLY A 30 -1.84 47.98 4.00
CA GLY A 30 -2.80 47.88 5.10
C GLY A 30 -4.25 47.83 4.66
N LYS A 31 -4.58 48.24 3.43
CA LYS A 31 -5.95 48.16 2.90
C LYS A 31 -6.37 46.74 2.53
N ASP A 32 -5.39 45.87 2.24
CA ASP A 32 -5.60 44.46 1.90
C ASP A 32 -5.31 43.51 3.09
N ILE A 33 -4.79 44.03 4.21
CA ILE A 33 -4.70 43.29 5.47
C ILE A 33 -6.06 43.36 6.17
N LYS A 34 -6.89 42.34 5.99
CA LYS A 34 -8.03 42.10 6.87
C LYS A 34 -7.49 41.71 8.24
N GLU A 35 -7.62 42.60 9.23
CA GLU A 35 -7.45 42.25 10.63
C GLU A 35 -8.64 41.38 11.03
N VAL A 36 -8.44 40.05 11.03
CA VAL A 36 -9.43 39.12 11.56
C VAL A 36 -9.29 39.16 13.08
N VAL A 37 -10.20 39.90 13.72
CA VAL A 37 -10.36 39.81 15.17
C VAL A 37 -11.08 38.50 15.45
N PHE A 38 -10.34 37.50 15.94
CA PHE A 38 -10.90 36.21 16.32
C PHE A 38 -11.63 36.35 17.68
N ASN A 39 -12.95 36.20 17.65
CA ASN A 39 -13.71 35.77 18.82
C ASN A 39 -13.55 34.25 18.94
N ILE A 40 -13.47 33.74 20.17
CA ILE A 40 -13.06 32.38 20.52
C ILE A 40 -14.13 31.31 20.18
N ASP A 41 -15.31 31.70 19.67
CA ASP A 41 -16.45 30.82 19.35
C ASP A 41 -16.73 30.67 17.83
N ASN A 42 -15.71 30.73 16.97
CA ASN A 42 -15.93 30.68 15.51
C ASN A 42 -15.79 29.27 14.93
N THR A 43 -16.81 28.83 14.17
CA THR A 43 -16.78 27.66 13.28
C THR A 43 -16.56 28.09 11.83
N THR A 44 -16.02 27.20 11.00
CA THR A 44 -15.87 27.38 9.55
C THR A 44 -16.24 26.12 8.79
N SER A 45 -16.68 26.26 7.55
CA SER A 45 -16.75 25.12 6.63
C SER A 45 -15.33 24.77 6.14
N MET A 46 -15.10 23.50 5.82
CA MET A 46 -13.87 23.08 5.16
C MET A 46 -13.75 23.73 3.77
N GLU A 47 -12.59 24.31 3.45
CA GLU A 47 -12.34 24.94 2.14
C GLU A 47 -12.43 23.90 1.00
N GLU A 48 -12.91 24.31 -0.18
CA GLU A 48 -13.05 23.46 -1.38
C GLU A 48 -11.70 23.06 -1.98
N THR A 49 -11.70 22.03 -2.83
CA THR A 49 -10.53 21.63 -3.61
C THR A 49 -10.15 22.75 -4.57
N THR A 50 -8.91 23.20 -4.53
CA THR A 50 -8.42 24.29 -5.39
C THR A 50 -7.35 23.81 -6.36
N PHE A 51 -6.65 22.71 -6.07
CA PHE A 51 -5.40 22.37 -6.77
C PHE A 51 -5.61 22.15 -8.26
N PRO A 52 -4.67 22.58 -9.11
CA PRO A 52 -4.60 22.16 -10.49
C PRO A 52 -4.45 20.63 -10.55
N PHE A 53 -5.05 20.00 -11.55
CA PHE A 53 -4.66 18.66 -11.95
C PHE A 53 -3.83 18.73 -13.24
N VAL A 54 -2.97 17.75 -13.43
CA VAL A 54 -2.03 17.69 -14.56
C VAL A 54 -2.27 16.41 -15.33
N THR A 55 -2.42 16.49 -16.64
CA THR A 55 -2.38 15.32 -17.52
C THR A 55 -1.12 15.35 -18.38
N LEU A 56 -0.64 14.19 -18.79
CA LEU A 56 0.54 14.05 -19.64
C LEU A 56 0.12 13.72 -21.07
N ARG A 57 0.87 14.23 -22.04
CA ARG A 57 0.65 13.92 -23.45
C ARG A 57 1.93 13.47 -24.13
N THR A 58 1.86 12.30 -24.75
CA THR A 58 2.94 11.71 -25.55
C THR A 58 2.33 11.00 -26.75
N GLU A 59 3.00 11.04 -27.91
CA GLU A 59 2.47 10.43 -29.15
C GLU A 59 1.02 10.82 -29.46
N GLU A 60 0.65 12.08 -29.19
CA GLU A 60 -0.70 12.65 -29.37
C GLU A 60 -1.81 12.04 -28.47
N LYS A 61 -1.45 11.15 -27.53
CA LYS A 61 -2.37 10.57 -26.54
C LYS A 61 -2.27 11.29 -25.21
N VAL A 62 -3.42 11.68 -24.65
CA VAL A 62 -3.54 12.23 -23.30
C VAL A 62 -3.72 11.08 -22.32
N ILE A 63 -2.82 11.00 -21.34
CA ILE A 63 -2.74 9.90 -20.36
C ILE A 63 -2.30 10.46 -19.00
N ASN A 64 -2.41 9.63 -17.96
CA ASN A 64 -1.86 9.86 -16.63
C ASN A 64 -2.32 11.20 -16.03
N LEU A 65 -3.54 11.22 -15.46
CA LEU A 65 -3.97 12.31 -14.59
C LEU A 65 -3.19 12.25 -13.26
N LEU A 66 -2.56 13.35 -12.90
CA LEU A 66 -1.71 13.49 -11.72
C LEU A 66 -2.32 14.49 -10.73
N HIS A 67 -2.31 14.13 -9.45
CA HIS A 67 -2.73 14.98 -8.34
C HIS A 67 -1.53 15.75 -7.76
N GLY A 68 -1.79 16.99 -7.34
CA GLY A 68 -0.75 17.91 -6.88
C GLY A 68 -0.50 17.82 -5.38
N TYR A 69 0.75 17.64 -4.98
CA TYR A 69 1.17 17.66 -3.59
C TYR A 69 1.64 19.05 -3.18
N SER A 70 1.34 19.45 -1.95
CA SER A 70 1.83 20.71 -1.36
C SER A 70 3.11 20.51 -0.54
N SER A 71 3.37 19.28 -0.08
CA SER A 71 4.65 18.84 0.45
C SER A 71 5.52 18.22 -0.65
N ASN A 72 6.84 18.36 -0.53
CA ASN A 72 7.80 17.72 -1.43
C ASN A 72 8.13 16.31 -0.91
N LEU A 73 7.47 15.31 -1.49
CA LEU A 73 7.72 13.89 -1.30
C LEU A 73 8.93 13.41 -2.09
N ASP A 74 9.43 12.21 -1.74
CA ASP A 74 10.41 11.50 -2.56
C ASP A 74 9.78 11.08 -3.89
N ALA A 75 10.43 11.40 -5.00
CA ALA A 75 9.90 11.06 -6.32
C ALA A 75 9.92 9.55 -6.58
N ASN A 76 10.78 8.81 -5.88
CA ASN A 76 10.95 7.38 -6.07
C ASN A 76 9.89 6.55 -5.32
N SER A 77 9.14 7.15 -4.40
CA SER A 77 8.08 6.44 -3.65
C SER A 77 6.73 6.41 -4.37
N ILE A 78 6.54 7.19 -5.44
CA ILE A 78 5.27 7.26 -6.19
C ILE A 78 5.41 6.51 -7.52
N ARG A 79 4.58 5.46 -7.72
CA ARG A 79 4.65 4.58 -8.89
C ARG A 79 3.45 4.61 -9.83
N GLU A 80 2.34 5.22 -9.42
CA GLU A 80 1.02 5.08 -10.05
C GLU A 80 1.01 5.32 -11.57
N ALA A 81 1.79 6.29 -12.06
CA ALA A 81 1.81 6.67 -13.47
C ALA A 81 3.19 6.47 -14.12
N LEU A 82 3.27 5.59 -15.11
CA LEU A 82 4.41 5.42 -16.02
C LEU A 82 4.15 6.18 -17.33
N LEU A 83 5.12 6.95 -17.81
CA LEU A 83 5.07 7.64 -19.10
C LEU A 83 6.07 6.99 -20.07
N PRO A 84 5.59 6.27 -21.10
CA PRO A 84 6.45 5.82 -22.18
C PRO A 84 6.94 6.99 -23.01
N VAL A 85 8.26 7.13 -23.13
CA VAL A 85 8.87 8.14 -24.00
C VAL A 85 9.56 7.48 -25.19
N GLY A 86 9.25 7.98 -26.38
CA GLY A 86 9.88 7.55 -27.62
C GLY A 86 11.32 8.03 -27.75
N SER A 87 11.94 7.76 -28.90
CA SER A 87 13.37 8.10 -29.14
C SER A 87 13.67 9.60 -29.12
N ASN A 88 12.66 10.46 -29.25
CA ASN A 88 12.80 11.92 -29.13
C ASN A 88 12.90 12.41 -27.67
N GLN A 89 12.65 11.53 -26.69
CA GLN A 89 12.65 11.80 -25.24
C GLN A 89 11.90 13.09 -24.85
N ALA A 90 10.76 13.33 -25.50
CA ALA A 90 9.96 14.54 -25.31
C ALA A 90 8.50 14.20 -25.08
N TYR A 91 7.86 14.98 -24.22
CA TYR A 91 6.44 14.87 -23.90
C TYR A 91 5.90 16.24 -23.48
N GLU A 92 4.58 16.33 -23.31
CA GLU A 92 3.89 17.54 -22.93
C GLU A 92 3.17 17.34 -21.60
N VAL A 93 3.14 18.40 -20.81
CA VAL A 93 2.43 18.50 -19.53
C VAL A 93 1.28 19.47 -19.76
N MET A 94 0.05 18.98 -19.62
CA MET A 94 -1.19 19.73 -19.78
C MET A 94 -1.71 20.08 -18.38
N ILE A 95 -1.82 21.37 -18.09
CA ILE A 95 -2.09 21.89 -16.76
C ILE A 95 -3.48 22.54 -16.78
N ASN A 96 -4.45 21.92 -16.12
CA ASN A 96 -5.73 22.57 -15.86
C ASN A 96 -5.54 23.51 -14.66
N GLN A 97 -5.47 24.80 -14.93
CA GLN A 97 -5.04 25.79 -13.96
C GLN A 97 -6.00 26.01 -12.78
N GLN A 98 -7.28 25.73 -12.96
CA GLN A 98 -8.33 26.06 -11.99
C GLN A 98 -8.21 27.54 -11.61
N GLU A 99 -8.23 27.88 -10.31
CA GLU A 99 -8.10 29.26 -9.84
C GLU A 99 -6.64 29.79 -9.85
N TYR A 100 -5.65 28.93 -10.11
CA TYR A 100 -4.24 29.30 -10.00
C TYR A 100 -3.63 29.83 -11.29
N ASP A 101 -2.96 30.98 -11.21
CA ASP A 101 -2.16 31.50 -12.31
C ASP A 101 -0.73 30.91 -12.31
N ILE A 102 -0.52 29.85 -13.09
CA ILE A 102 0.77 29.14 -13.19
C ILE A 102 1.75 29.93 -14.06
N LYS A 103 2.91 30.27 -13.51
CA LYS A 103 3.96 31.07 -14.17
C LYS A 103 5.17 30.27 -14.61
N LYS A 104 5.45 29.15 -13.93
CA LYS A 104 6.64 28.35 -14.22
C LYS A 104 6.42 26.89 -13.86
N LEU A 105 6.97 26.02 -14.69
CA LEU A 105 7.13 24.60 -14.42
C LEU A 105 8.62 24.31 -14.28
N ASN A 106 9.02 23.62 -13.23
CA ASN A 106 10.33 22.97 -13.16
C ASN A 106 10.15 21.46 -13.26
N PHE A 107 11.15 20.75 -13.76
CA PHE A 107 11.21 19.30 -13.66
C PHE A 107 12.56 18.83 -13.13
N GLU A 108 12.55 17.71 -12.41
CA GLU A 108 13.73 16.94 -11.99
C GLU A 108 13.54 15.50 -12.49
N LEU A 109 14.56 14.95 -13.12
CA LEU A 109 14.67 13.55 -13.51
C LEU A 109 15.68 12.87 -12.59
N ARG A 110 15.30 11.72 -12.01
CA ARG A 110 16.09 11.00 -11.02
C ARG A 110 16.23 9.52 -11.35
N ASP A 111 17.35 8.94 -10.96
CA ASP A 111 17.53 7.49 -10.95
C ASP A 111 16.61 6.87 -9.89
N PHE A 112 15.88 5.82 -10.27
CA PHE A 112 14.89 5.20 -9.38
C PHE A 112 15.54 4.41 -8.23
N THR A 113 16.72 3.82 -8.44
CA THR A 113 17.40 2.96 -7.46
C THR A 113 18.24 3.78 -6.48
N GLN A 114 18.96 4.79 -6.99
CA GLN A 114 19.94 5.56 -6.21
C GLN A 114 19.43 6.95 -5.80
N ASN A 115 18.25 7.35 -6.28
CA ASN A 115 17.70 8.71 -6.12
C ASN A 115 18.67 9.82 -6.58
N GLU A 116 19.57 9.48 -7.52
CA GLU A 116 20.54 10.41 -8.08
C GLU A 116 19.84 11.37 -9.04
N LEU A 117 20.09 12.68 -8.92
CA LEU A 117 19.58 13.68 -9.85
C LEU A 117 20.33 13.56 -11.19
N ILE A 118 19.61 13.21 -12.25
CA ILE A 118 20.14 13.06 -13.61
C ILE A 118 20.04 14.37 -14.38
N GLU A 119 18.84 14.97 -14.38
CA GLU A 119 18.57 16.20 -15.11
C GLU A 119 17.60 17.10 -14.36
N LYS A 120 17.71 18.40 -14.55
CA LYS A 120 16.69 19.36 -14.13
C LYS A 120 16.51 20.44 -15.19
N GLY A 121 15.29 20.93 -15.35
CA GLY A 121 14.98 22.00 -16.28
C GLY A 121 13.79 22.82 -15.87
N SER A 122 13.46 23.83 -16.67
CA SER A 122 12.30 24.68 -16.44
C SER A 122 11.66 25.21 -17.71
N VAL A 123 10.34 25.33 -17.69
CA VAL A 123 9.50 25.93 -18.73
C VAL A 123 8.79 27.15 -18.13
N SER A 124 8.86 28.29 -18.82
CA SER A 124 8.17 29.54 -18.42
C SER A 124 7.34 30.14 -19.55
N VAL A 125 7.38 29.52 -20.73
CA VAL A 125 6.52 29.86 -21.87
C VAL A 125 5.66 28.64 -22.14
N PHE A 126 4.35 28.83 -22.02
CA PHE A 126 3.36 27.78 -22.22
C PHE A 126 2.60 28.06 -23.52
N ASN A 127 2.19 27.01 -24.20
CA ASN A 127 1.10 27.12 -25.16
C ASN A 127 -0.21 27.12 -24.38
N GLU A 128 -1.26 27.74 -24.92
CA GLU A 128 -2.57 27.82 -24.29
C GLU A 128 -3.61 27.20 -25.22
N ASP A 129 -4.47 26.36 -24.67
CA ASP A 129 -5.62 25.75 -25.33
C ASP A 129 -6.84 25.84 -24.38
N GLY A 130 -7.67 26.87 -24.58
CA GLY A 130 -8.69 27.25 -23.60
C GLY A 130 -8.07 27.58 -22.23
N ASP A 131 -8.54 26.93 -21.18
CA ASP A 131 -8.04 27.08 -19.81
C ASP A 131 -6.85 26.16 -19.47
N ILE A 132 -6.34 25.41 -20.46
CA ILE A 132 -5.24 24.47 -20.29
C ILE A 132 -3.92 25.11 -20.75
N LYS A 133 -2.93 25.13 -19.85
CA LYS A 133 -1.53 25.46 -20.20
C LYS A 133 -0.76 24.22 -20.58
N ILE A 134 -0.02 24.28 -21.68
CA ILE A 134 0.76 23.16 -22.21
C ILE A 134 2.25 23.50 -22.15
N ALA A 135 3.01 22.71 -21.41
CA ALA A 135 4.46 22.80 -21.32
C ALA A 135 5.11 21.61 -22.01
N ARG A 136 6.04 21.85 -22.93
CA ARG A 136 6.82 20.79 -23.56
C ARG A 136 8.12 20.55 -22.81
N ILE A 137 8.34 19.31 -22.37
CA ILE A 137 9.58 18.86 -21.74
C ILE A 137 10.38 18.07 -22.78
N ASN A 138 11.66 18.39 -22.93
CA ASN A 138 12.61 17.61 -23.73
C ASN A 138 13.75 17.17 -22.80
N ILE A 139 14.00 15.87 -22.71
CA ILE A 139 15.05 15.30 -21.86
C ILE A 139 16.34 15.23 -22.68
N SER A 140 17.36 15.94 -22.20
CA SER A 140 18.64 16.08 -22.90
C SER A 140 19.61 14.93 -22.59
N SER A 141 19.45 14.32 -21.42
CA SER A 141 20.23 13.19 -20.95
C SER A 141 19.95 11.94 -21.77
N GLU A 142 20.97 11.14 -22.01
CA GLU A 142 20.81 9.86 -22.72
C GLU A 142 20.23 8.83 -21.76
N LEU A 143 18.92 8.56 -21.90
CA LEU A 143 18.27 7.52 -21.10
C LEU A 143 18.60 6.14 -21.67
N MET A 144 18.83 5.18 -20.77
CA MET A 144 18.94 3.78 -21.12
C MET A 144 17.57 3.23 -21.51
N SER A 145 17.53 2.42 -22.58
CA SER A 145 16.29 1.73 -22.99
C SER A 145 15.83 0.82 -21.86
N ASP A 146 14.51 0.76 -21.66
CA ASP A 146 13.84 -0.12 -20.70
C ASP A 146 14.20 0.12 -19.22
N LYS A 147 14.99 1.15 -18.92
CA LYS A 147 15.25 1.62 -17.55
C LYS A 147 14.20 2.65 -17.12
N GLU A 148 13.67 2.48 -15.91
CA GLU A 148 12.77 3.45 -15.27
C GLU A 148 13.55 4.58 -14.60
N TYR A 149 12.94 5.76 -14.62
CA TYR A 149 13.41 6.96 -13.94
C TYR A 149 12.23 7.66 -13.28
N ALA A 150 12.46 8.27 -12.11
CA ALA A 150 11.45 9.10 -11.46
C ALA A 150 11.48 10.53 -11.99
N VAL A 151 10.32 11.14 -12.15
CA VAL A 151 10.17 12.54 -12.53
C VAL A 151 9.34 13.27 -11.49
N LYS A 152 9.88 14.40 -11.04
CA LYS A 152 9.17 15.38 -10.23
C LYS A 152 8.94 16.64 -11.04
N ILE A 153 7.68 17.03 -11.21
CA ILE A 153 7.26 18.32 -11.76
C ILE A 153 6.96 19.25 -10.59
N THR A 154 7.34 20.51 -10.70
CA THR A 154 6.98 21.56 -9.74
C THR A 154 6.33 22.73 -10.48
N LEU A 155 5.03 22.91 -10.28
CA LEU A 155 4.32 24.10 -10.74
C LEU A 155 4.52 25.24 -9.74
N ILE A 156 4.76 26.44 -10.26
CA ILE A 156 4.97 27.66 -9.47
C ILE A 156 3.95 28.70 -9.92
N THR A 157 3.14 29.18 -8.98
CA THR A 157 2.11 30.20 -9.22
C THR A 157 2.70 31.60 -9.29
N SER A 158 1.89 32.57 -9.69
CA SER A 158 2.18 34.01 -9.59
C SER A 158 2.52 34.47 -8.17
N GLU A 159 1.95 33.81 -7.16
CA GLU A 159 2.18 34.03 -5.73
C GLU A 159 3.37 33.24 -5.17
N SER A 160 4.14 32.56 -6.02
CA SER A 160 5.26 31.69 -5.63
C SER A 160 4.88 30.45 -4.81
N ARG A 161 3.59 30.07 -4.76
CA ARG A 161 3.15 28.78 -4.23
C ARG A 161 3.70 27.66 -5.12
N LYS A 162 4.17 26.57 -4.50
CA LYS A 162 4.71 25.40 -5.20
C LYS A 162 3.75 24.23 -5.03
N MET A 163 3.53 23.51 -6.13
CA MET A 163 2.77 22.26 -6.17
C MET A 163 3.60 21.22 -6.91
N TYR A 164 3.68 20.02 -6.35
CA TYR A 164 4.56 18.94 -6.81
C TYR A 164 3.74 17.82 -7.44
N TYR A 165 4.18 17.30 -8.58
CA TYR A 165 3.52 16.20 -9.28
C TYR A 165 4.58 15.16 -9.63
N TYR A 166 4.22 13.89 -9.59
CA TYR A 166 5.16 12.78 -9.69
C TYR A 166 4.69 11.78 -10.72
N HIS A 167 5.63 11.26 -11.52
CA HIS A 167 5.41 10.15 -12.43
C HIS A 167 6.74 9.45 -12.71
N ARG A 168 6.69 8.29 -13.36
CA ARG A 168 7.85 7.57 -13.85
C ARG A 168 7.98 7.74 -15.35
N ILE A 169 9.19 7.70 -15.88
CA ILE A 169 9.41 7.59 -17.33
C ILE A 169 10.23 6.34 -17.64
N ARG A 170 9.96 5.75 -18.81
CA ARG A 170 10.80 4.69 -19.38
C ARG A 170 10.94 4.95 -20.86
N LYS A 171 12.17 4.87 -21.36
CA LYS A 171 12.47 5.07 -22.79
C LYS A 171 12.34 3.76 -23.54
N TYR A 172 11.73 3.84 -24.71
CA TYR A 172 11.64 2.72 -25.64
C TYR A 172 12.13 3.11 -27.03
N ASN A 173 12.68 2.13 -27.74
CA ASN A 173 12.94 2.29 -29.18
C ASN A 173 11.63 2.31 -29.98
N LYS A 174 10.64 1.52 -29.56
CA LYS A 174 9.26 1.51 -30.06
C LYS A 174 8.32 1.26 -28.89
N THR A 175 7.40 2.19 -28.67
CA THR A 175 6.42 2.14 -27.57
C THR A 175 5.20 1.28 -27.93
N ASN A 176 4.76 1.35 -29.20
CA ASN A 176 3.47 0.85 -29.68
C ASN A 176 2.29 1.35 -28.81
N LEU A 177 2.44 2.54 -28.21
CA LEU A 177 1.53 3.05 -27.20
C LEU A 177 0.16 3.40 -27.81
N VAL A 178 0.18 4.01 -28.99
CA VAL A 178 -1.04 4.42 -29.72
C VAL A 178 -1.94 3.21 -29.97
N GLU A 179 -1.42 2.13 -30.55
CA GLU A 179 -2.19 0.93 -30.88
C GLU A 179 -2.74 0.23 -29.63
N LYS A 180 -1.94 0.22 -28.56
CA LYS A 180 -2.32 -0.35 -27.26
C LYS A 180 -3.46 0.43 -26.61
N LEU A 181 -3.35 1.75 -26.56
CA LEU A 181 -4.36 2.63 -25.99
C LEU A 181 -5.65 2.62 -26.81
N ASP A 182 -5.54 2.65 -28.15
CA ASP A 182 -6.71 2.62 -29.03
C ASP A 182 -7.53 1.35 -28.81
N PHE A 183 -6.88 0.18 -28.70
CA PHE A 183 -7.61 -1.06 -28.38
C PHE A 183 -8.34 -0.99 -27.03
N VAL A 184 -7.68 -0.48 -25.98
CA VAL A 184 -8.30 -0.39 -24.64
C VAL A 184 -9.49 0.57 -24.66
N MET A 185 -9.33 1.75 -25.24
CA MET A 185 -10.41 2.73 -25.30
C MET A 185 -11.55 2.28 -26.22
N GLU A 186 -11.25 1.63 -27.35
CA GLU A 186 -12.29 1.07 -28.22
C GLU A 186 -13.05 -0.07 -27.52
N PHE A 187 -12.37 -0.94 -26.77
CA PHE A 187 -13.03 -1.97 -25.95
C PHE A 187 -13.94 -1.32 -24.90
N HIS A 188 -13.43 -0.34 -24.15
CA HIS A 188 -14.18 0.42 -23.14
C HIS A 188 -15.44 1.08 -23.73
N GLU A 189 -15.32 1.70 -24.92
CA GLU A 189 -16.47 2.27 -25.61
C GLU A 189 -17.42 1.22 -26.16
N ALA A 190 -16.91 0.05 -26.57
CA ALA A 190 -17.73 -1.03 -27.10
C ALA A 190 -18.61 -1.68 -26.04
N ILE A 191 -18.10 -1.89 -24.81
CA ILE A 191 -18.87 -2.55 -23.73
C ILE A 191 -20.10 -1.76 -23.26
N LYS A 192 -20.22 -0.48 -23.63
CA LYS A 192 -21.39 0.36 -23.39
C LYS A 192 -22.58 -0.02 -24.27
N ASP A 193 -22.35 -0.73 -25.37
CA ASP A 193 -23.37 -1.19 -26.31
C ASP A 193 -23.20 -2.69 -26.60
N LYS A 194 -24.19 -3.51 -26.20
CA LYS A 194 -24.12 -4.97 -26.33
C LYS A 194 -23.84 -5.46 -27.75
N ILE A 195 -24.36 -4.78 -28.77
CA ILE A 195 -24.19 -5.17 -30.18
C ILE A 195 -22.77 -4.86 -30.63
N ARG A 196 -22.26 -3.66 -30.32
CA ARG A 196 -20.88 -3.27 -30.63
C ARG A 196 -19.86 -4.16 -29.91
N ALA A 197 -20.14 -4.54 -28.67
CA ALA A 197 -19.29 -5.42 -27.87
C ALA A 197 -19.15 -6.84 -28.46
N GLU A 198 -20.07 -7.31 -29.33
CA GLU A 198 -19.98 -8.65 -29.95
C GLU A 198 -18.67 -8.84 -30.73
N GLU A 199 -18.10 -7.75 -31.29
CA GLU A 199 -16.82 -7.78 -31.99
C GLU A 199 -15.64 -8.19 -31.09
N TYR A 200 -15.78 -8.00 -29.77
CA TYR A 200 -14.74 -8.25 -28.79
C TYR A 200 -14.88 -9.60 -28.06
N ILE A 201 -15.94 -10.39 -28.31
CA ILE A 201 -16.15 -11.72 -27.69
C ILE A 201 -14.92 -12.62 -27.87
N ARG A 202 -14.24 -12.53 -29.02
CA ARG A 202 -13.02 -13.31 -29.33
C ARG A 202 -11.82 -13.03 -28.41
N TYR A 203 -11.84 -11.93 -27.65
CA TYR A 203 -10.80 -11.56 -26.69
C TYR A 203 -11.15 -11.95 -25.26
N LEU A 204 -12.38 -12.40 -25.01
CA LEU A 204 -12.87 -12.79 -23.70
C LEU A 204 -12.66 -14.29 -23.49
N GLU A 205 -12.56 -14.69 -22.23
CA GLU A 205 -12.31 -16.08 -21.83
C GLU A 205 -13.37 -16.56 -20.82
N PRO A 206 -14.68 -16.44 -21.12
CA PRO A 206 -15.74 -16.72 -20.17
C PRO A 206 -15.65 -18.15 -19.61
N ASP A 207 -15.68 -18.28 -18.29
CA ASP A 207 -15.68 -19.56 -17.58
C ASP A 207 -17.06 -19.76 -16.93
N GLY A 208 -17.72 -20.88 -17.25
CA GLY A 208 -19.01 -21.25 -16.65
C GLY A 208 -18.96 -21.49 -15.14
N LYS A 209 -17.76 -21.57 -14.53
CA LYS A 209 -17.57 -21.66 -13.07
C LYS A 209 -17.39 -20.29 -12.40
N LYS A 210 -17.16 -19.21 -13.16
CA LYS A 210 -17.00 -17.86 -12.59
C LYS A 210 -18.33 -17.41 -11.98
N ASP A 211 -18.25 -16.82 -10.79
CA ASP A 211 -19.39 -16.16 -10.17
C ASP A 211 -19.85 -15.00 -11.07
N ASN A 212 -21.12 -15.05 -11.47
CA ASN A 212 -21.78 -14.06 -12.31
C ASN A 212 -23.01 -13.48 -11.59
N THR A 213 -22.97 -13.40 -10.25
CA THR A 213 -24.08 -12.91 -9.42
C THR A 213 -23.87 -11.48 -8.92
N THR A 214 -22.76 -10.82 -9.26
CA THR A 214 -22.44 -9.47 -8.78
C THR A 214 -21.85 -8.59 -9.88
N MET A 215 -22.13 -7.28 -9.82
CA MET A 215 -21.48 -6.26 -10.65
C MET A 215 -20.20 -5.69 -9.99
N ALA A 216 -19.92 -6.03 -8.73
CA ALA A 216 -18.80 -5.46 -7.96
C ALA A 216 -17.43 -5.86 -8.52
N ASN A 217 -17.30 -7.09 -9.01
CA ASN A 217 -16.07 -7.64 -9.59
C ASN A 217 -16.37 -8.41 -10.88
N ILE A 218 -15.98 -7.83 -12.00
CA ILE A 218 -16.12 -8.43 -13.32
C ILE A 218 -14.72 -8.59 -13.90
N ASN A 219 -14.46 -9.71 -14.56
CA ASN A 219 -13.17 -9.96 -15.18
C ASN A 219 -13.31 -10.67 -16.54
N ILE A 220 -12.18 -10.93 -17.20
CA ILE A 220 -12.12 -11.59 -18.51
C ILE A 220 -12.85 -12.95 -18.58
N HIS A 221 -13.05 -13.60 -17.42
CA HIS A 221 -13.76 -14.88 -17.28
C HIS A 221 -15.24 -14.73 -16.96
N SER A 222 -15.72 -13.51 -16.76
CA SER A 222 -17.15 -13.23 -16.53
C SER A 222 -17.95 -13.41 -17.81
N SER A 223 -19.25 -13.59 -17.66
CA SER A 223 -20.15 -13.69 -18.80
C SER A 223 -20.15 -12.41 -19.62
N PHE A 224 -20.39 -12.54 -20.92
CA PHE A 224 -20.49 -11.41 -21.82
C PHE A 224 -21.56 -10.40 -21.39
N ASP A 225 -22.65 -10.88 -20.79
CA ASP A 225 -23.72 -10.03 -20.29
C ASP A 225 -23.22 -9.08 -19.18
N LEU A 226 -22.47 -9.59 -18.19
CA LEU A 226 -21.90 -8.74 -17.13
C LEU A 226 -20.84 -7.78 -17.66
N ILE A 227 -19.97 -8.24 -18.57
CA ILE A 227 -18.96 -7.38 -19.21
C ILE A 227 -19.63 -6.17 -19.87
N THR A 228 -20.81 -6.38 -20.45
CA THR A 228 -21.64 -5.35 -21.09
C THR A 228 -22.72 -4.77 -20.17
N TRP A 229 -22.40 -4.66 -18.88
CA TRP A 229 -23.20 -4.00 -17.83
C TRP A 229 -24.56 -4.65 -17.52
N GLY A 230 -24.85 -5.85 -18.04
CA GLY A 230 -26.10 -6.56 -17.77
C GLY A 230 -27.31 -5.70 -18.08
N ASN A 231 -28.15 -5.49 -17.06
CA ASN A 231 -29.33 -4.64 -17.15
C ASN A 231 -29.13 -3.25 -16.51
N LEU A 232 -27.95 -2.97 -15.94
CA LEU A 232 -27.69 -1.76 -15.15
C LEU A 232 -27.81 -0.46 -15.96
N GLN A 233 -27.42 -0.49 -17.25
CA GLN A 233 -27.48 0.65 -18.19
C GLN A 233 -26.93 1.99 -17.60
N PRO A 234 -25.67 2.04 -17.17
CA PRO A 234 -25.13 3.22 -16.48
C PRO A 234 -24.90 4.43 -17.41
N GLU A 235 -25.04 5.63 -16.84
CA GLU A 235 -24.60 6.91 -17.40
C GLU A 235 -23.18 7.23 -16.92
N PHE A 236 -22.27 7.59 -17.83
CA PHE A 236 -20.89 7.92 -17.50
C PHE A 236 -20.77 9.41 -17.18
N ILE A 237 -20.38 9.74 -15.95
CA ILE A 237 -20.42 11.11 -15.40
C ILE A 237 -19.09 11.84 -15.63
N THR A 238 -17.96 11.13 -15.59
CA THR A 238 -16.62 11.70 -15.73
C THR A 238 -15.95 11.34 -17.05
N GLU A 239 -15.04 12.20 -17.51
CA GLU A 239 -14.13 11.86 -18.60
C GLU A 239 -13.19 10.70 -18.20
N VAL A 240 -12.93 9.79 -19.13
CA VAL A 240 -12.09 8.61 -18.91
C VAL A 240 -10.70 8.87 -19.47
N ILE A 241 -9.72 9.12 -18.58
CA ILE A 241 -8.33 9.35 -18.95
C ILE A 241 -7.50 8.12 -18.58
N PRO A 242 -6.82 7.46 -19.54
CA PRO A 242 -6.06 6.26 -19.24
C PRO A 242 -4.80 6.55 -18.44
N THR A 243 -4.58 5.79 -17.38
CA THR A 243 -3.34 5.75 -16.61
C THR A 243 -2.52 4.53 -17.04
N ILE A 244 -1.32 4.75 -17.55
CA ILE A 244 -0.39 3.67 -17.88
C ILE A 244 0.33 3.26 -16.60
N VAL A 245 0.07 2.04 -16.13
CA VAL A 245 0.68 1.50 -14.91
C VAL A 245 2.04 0.88 -15.22
N GLU A 246 2.08 0.03 -16.25
CA GLU A 246 3.31 -0.60 -16.74
C GLU A 246 3.30 -0.67 -18.26
N ASN A 247 4.47 -0.56 -18.87
CA ASN A 247 4.63 -0.70 -20.31
C ASN A 247 5.95 -1.40 -20.64
N HIS A 248 5.87 -2.27 -21.62
CA HIS A 248 6.97 -2.98 -22.26
C HIS A 248 6.82 -2.84 -23.78
N THR A 249 7.76 -3.33 -24.57
CA THR A 249 7.66 -3.19 -26.04
C THR A 249 6.38 -3.80 -26.59
N ASP A 250 5.99 -4.98 -26.12
CA ASP A 250 4.80 -5.73 -26.54
C ASP A 250 3.66 -5.67 -25.52
N ILE A 251 3.93 -5.63 -24.21
CA ILE A 251 2.89 -5.65 -23.17
C ILE A 251 2.61 -4.26 -22.60
N ALA A 252 1.37 -3.98 -22.19
CA ALA A 252 1.05 -2.84 -21.33
C ALA A 252 -0.06 -3.19 -20.33
N SER A 253 0.00 -2.54 -19.17
CA SER A 253 -1.04 -2.52 -18.15
C SER A 253 -1.61 -1.11 -18.02
N ILE A 254 -2.92 -0.97 -18.17
CA ILE A 254 -3.63 0.31 -18.27
C ILE A 254 -4.80 0.31 -17.30
N LEU A 255 -4.96 1.39 -16.54
CA LEU A 255 -6.05 1.64 -15.60
C LEU A 255 -6.94 2.77 -16.14
N LEU A 256 -8.25 2.56 -16.10
CA LEU A 256 -9.27 3.59 -16.32
C LEU A 256 -10.06 3.78 -15.02
N GLU A 257 -10.12 5.01 -14.51
CA GLU A 257 -10.92 5.35 -13.32
C GLU A 257 -11.97 6.38 -13.72
N TYR A 258 -13.22 6.15 -13.30
CA TYR A 258 -14.34 7.02 -13.62
C TYR A 258 -15.53 6.79 -12.69
N VAL A 259 -16.49 7.73 -12.71
CA VAL A 259 -17.76 7.61 -12.00
C VAL A 259 -18.91 7.39 -12.97
N VAL A 260 -19.79 6.48 -12.62
CA VAL A 260 -21.05 6.24 -13.34
C VAL A 260 -22.24 6.45 -12.41
N SER A 261 -23.40 6.77 -12.99
CA SER A 261 -24.69 6.73 -12.32
C SER A 261 -25.58 5.66 -12.92
N ALA A 262 -26.43 5.01 -12.12
CA ALA A 262 -27.45 4.09 -12.64
C ALA A 262 -28.77 4.21 -11.88
N ASP A 263 -29.87 4.14 -12.64
CA ASP A 263 -31.24 4.21 -12.14
C ASP A 263 -31.71 2.81 -11.70
N VAL A 264 -31.18 2.32 -10.58
CA VAL A 264 -31.57 1.01 -9.99
C VAL A 264 -32.67 1.13 -8.93
N SER A 265 -33.06 2.36 -8.59
CA SER A 265 -34.11 2.70 -7.65
C SER A 265 -34.80 4.01 -8.07
N ASP A 266 -35.75 4.51 -7.28
CA ASP A 266 -36.35 5.85 -7.53
C ASP A 266 -35.31 6.99 -7.44
N ILE A 267 -34.16 6.73 -6.82
CA ILE A 267 -33.03 7.65 -6.68
C ILE A 267 -31.83 7.07 -7.46
N PRO A 268 -31.19 7.86 -8.35
CA PRO A 268 -30.00 7.42 -9.05
C PRO A 268 -28.87 7.11 -8.08
N GLU A 269 -28.22 5.96 -8.27
CA GLU A 269 -27.05 5.58 -7.50
C GLU A 269 -25.77 5.98 -8.23
N LEU A 270 -24.71 6.27 -7.47
CA LEU A 270 -23.40 6.62 -8.02
C LEU A 270 -22.39 5.53 -7.67
N TYR A 271 -21.52 5.21 -8.61
CA TYR A 271 -20.52 4.18 -8.45
C TYR A 271 -19.15 4.66 -8.92
N LYS A 272 -18.12 4.44 -8.10
CA LYS A 272 -16.73 4.54 -8.52
C LYS A 272 -16.36 3.27 -9.27
N VAL A 273 -15.77 3.40 -10.44
CA VAL A 273 -15.40 2.28 -11.31
C VAL A 273 -13.92 2.34 -11.64
N LYS A 274 -13.25 1.20 -11.51
CA LYS A 274 -11.86 1.00 -11.96
C LYS A 274 -11.84 -0.14 -12.97
N GLU A 275 -11.34 0.11 -14.18
CA GLU A 275 -11.08 -0.92 -15.18
C GLU A 275 -9.59 -1.10 -15.42
N TYR A 276 -9.13 -2.33 -15.30
CA TYR A 276 -7.76 -2.71 -15.47
C TYR A 276 -7.62 -3.60 -16.69
N TYR A 277 -6.70 -3.23 -17.56
CA TYR A 277 -6.39 -3.93 -18.79
C TYR A 277 -4.95 -4.38 -18.76
N ARG A 278 -4.71 -5.63 -19.16
CA ARG A 278 -3.39 -6.06 -19.59
C ARG A 278 -3.47 -6.58 -21.00
N ILE A 279 -2.67 -6.01 -21.89
CA ILE A 279 -2.69 -6.36 -23.30
C ILE A 279 -1.30 -6.71 -23.81
N ARG A 280 -1.25 -7.55 -24.85
CA ARG A 280 -0.04 -7.79 -25.64
C ARG A 280 -0.28 -7.41 -27.09
N TYR A 281 0.53 -6.49 -27.59
CA TYR A 281 0.58 -6.06 -28.97
C TYR A 281 1.57 -6.90 -29.78
N SER A 282 1.15 -7.32 -30.97
CA SER A 282 2.02 -7.71 -32.06
C SER A 282 1.56 -7.04 -33.35
N PRO A 283 2.41 -6.94 -34.39
CA PRO A 283 2.01 -6.37 -35.68
C PRO A 283 0.83 -7.10 -36.35
N ASP A 284 0.63 -8.37 -36.00
CA ASP A 284 -0.44 -9.19 -36.59
C ASP A 284 -1.74 -9.11 -35.79
N ARG A 285 -1.67 -8.97 -34.45
CA ARG A 285 -2.84 -8.91 -33.58
C ARG A 285 -2.55 -8.37 -32.18
N ILE A 286 -3.59 -7.85 -31.53
CA ILE A 286 -3.60 -7.56 -30.09
C ILE A 286 -4.23 -8.74 -29.33
N PHE A 287 -3.76 -8.99 -28.12
CA PHE A 287 -4.31 -9.94 -27.17
C PHE A 287 -4.73 -9.19 -25.91
N LEU A 288 -5.95 -9.43 -25.43
CA LEU A 288 -6.35 -9.07 -24.08
C LEU A 288 -5.92 -10.20 -23.15
N LEU A 289 -4.92 -9.94 -22.32
CA LEU A 289 -4.36 -10.91 -21.37
C LEU A 289 -5.05 -10.86 -20.01
N ASN A 290 -5.57 -9.69 -19.63
CA ASN A 290 -6.39 -9.52 -18.46
C ASN A 290 -7.37 -8.35 -18.67
N TYR A 291 -8.57 -8.51 -18.14
CA TYR A 291 -9.57 -7.45 -17.97
C TYR A 291 -10.19 -7.64 -16.60
N GLU A 292 -10.27 -6.57 -15.81
CA GLU A 292 -10.97 -6.53 -14.53
C GLU A 292 -11.69 -5.19 -14.40
N ARG A 293 -12.95 -5.19 -13.96
CA ARG A 293 -13.74 -4.02 -13.60
C ARG A 293 -14.19 -4.17 -12.16
N ARG A 294 -13.76 -3.25 -11.30
CA ARG A 294 -14.22 -3.11 -9.92
C ARG A 294 -15.19 -1.94 -9.83
N MET A 295 -16.29 -2.15 -9.10
CA MET A 295 -17.37 -1.17 -8.96
C MET A 295 -17.78 -1.06 -7.50
N GLU A 296 -17.72 0.16 -6.96
CA GLU A 296 -18.06 0.49 -5.56
C GLU A 296 -19.14 1.57 -5.52
N ALA A 297 -20.27 1.25 -4.88
CA ALA A 297 -21.33 2.22 -4.63
C ALA A 297 -20.88 3.31 -3.67
N ILE A 298 -21.21 4.55 -4.01
CA ILE A 298 -20.99 5.68 -3.14
C ILE A 298 -22.20 5.78 -2.20
N PHE A 299 -21.95 5.71 -0.89
CA PHE A 299 -23.01 5.70 0.11
C PHE A 299 -23.88 6.96 0.05
N ASP A 300 -25.21 6.75 0.06
CA ASP A 300 -26.22 7.80 0.21
C ASP A 300 -27.35 7.31 1.14
N ILE A 301 -27.55 8.04 2.23
CA ILE A 301 -28.62 7.78 3.21
C ILE A 301 -30.01 7.77 2.57
N ASN A 302 -30.23 8.52 1.49
CA ASN A 302 -31.55 8.59 0.86
C ASN A 302 -31.99 7.24 0.26
N LEU A 303 -31.06 6.31 0.06
CA LEU A 303 -31.30 4.94 -0.41
C LEU A 303 -31.64 3.95 0.72
N ALA A 304 -31.77 4.42 1.97
CA ALA A 304 -32.09 3.57 3.12
C ALA A 304 -33.42 2.83 2.95
N SER A 305 -33.44 1.55 3.33
CA SER A 305 -34.60 0.69 3.28
C SER A 305 -35.40 0.78 4.59
N VAL A 306 -36.26 1.81 4.69
CA VAL A 306 -37.13 2.07 5.85
C VAL A 306 -37.92 0.82 6.27
N SER A 307 -38.56 0.14 5.30
CA SER A 307 -39.39 -1.05 5.57
C SER A 307 -38.67 -2.25 6.20
N LYS A 308 -37.33 -2.26 6.18
CA LYS A 308 -36.51 -3.32 6.75
C LYS A 308 -35.53 -2.82 7.82
N SER A 309 -35.55 -1.53 8.16
CA SER A 309 -34.56 -0.90 9.03
C SER A 309 -33.11 -1.15 8.56
N GLN A 310 -32.79 -0.83 7.30
CA GLN A 310 -31.45 -1.07 6.74
C GLN A 310 -30.89 0.16 6.02
N LEU A 311 -29.57 0.32 6.07
CA LEU A 311 -28.84 1.27 5.25
C LEU A 311 -28.34 0.54 3.99
N LYS A 312 -28.55 1.11 2.79
CA LYS A 312 -28.07 0.48 1.56
C LYS A 312 -26.56 0.76 1.41
N LEU A 313 -25.75 -0.30 1.40
CA LEU A 313 -24.33 -0.22 1.07
C LEU A 313 -24.12 -0.28 -0.45
N GLY A 314 -25.04 -0.92 -1.17
CA GLY A 314 -25.05 -1.01 -2.64
C GLY A 314 -24.18 -2.15 -3.18
N ILE A 315 -23.71 -1.99 -4.41
CA ILE A 315 -22.75 -2.89 -5.07
C ILE A 315 -21.36 -2.61 -4.47
N THR A 316 -20.69 -3.63 -3.95
CA THR A 316 -19.36 -3.48 -3.33
C THR A 316 -18.58 -4.78 -3.31
N ASN A 317 -17.25 -4.68 -3.37
CA ASN A 317 -16.33 -5.79 -3.17
C ASN A 317 -16.14 -6.14 -1.69
N ASP A 318 -16.40 -5.20 -0.78
CA ASP A 318 -16.30 -5.40 0.66
C ASP A 318 -17.64 -5.06 1.35
N PRO A 319 -18.45 -6.08 1.68
CA PRO A 319 -19.70 -5.88 2.41
C PRO A 319 -19.50 -5.68 3.92
N THR A 320 -18.28 -5.86 4.42
CA THR A 320 -18.00 -5.64 5.84
C THR A 320 -18.02 -4.15 6.15
N THR A 321 -18.35 -3.81 7.39
CA THR A 321 -18.41 -2.41 7.84
C THR A 321 -17.93 -2.40 9.27
N GLU A 322 -16.70 -1.91 9.46
CA GLU A 322 -16.21 -1.62 10.79
C GLU A 322 -17.04 -0.49 11.40
N TYR A 323 -17.50 -0.68 12.63
CA TYR A 323 -18.29 0.29 13.36
C TYR A 323 -17.88 0.32 14.82
N LEU A 324 -18.17 1.45 15.47
CA LEU A 324 -18.09 1.60 16.91
C LEU A 324 -19.46 2.03 17.45
N ALA A 325 -19.99 1.30 18.42
CA ALA A 325 -21.25 1.62 19.07
C ALA A 325 -21.01 2.25 20.44
N SER A 326 -21.90 3.16 20.84
CA SER A 326 -21.88 3.71 22.19
C SER A 326 -22.13 2.61 23.25
N PRO A 327 -21.68 2.79 24.51
CA PRO A 327 -21.89 1.80 25.57
C PRO A 327 -23.36 1.41 25.81
N ASP A 328 -24.29 2.34 25.58
CA ASP A 328 -25.73 2.11 25.68
C ASP A 328 -26.35 1.46 24.43
N LYS A 329 -25.56 1.26 23.36
CA LYS A 329 -25.96 0.69 22.06
C LYS A 329 -27.12 1.44 21.40
N LYS A 330 -27.18 2.76 21.58
CA LYS A 330 -28.17 3.65 20.96
C LYS A 330 -27.59 4.51 19.85
N LYS A 331 -26.27 4.58 19.75
CA LYS A 331 -25.53 5.37 18.76
C LYS A 331 -24.44 4.50 18.17
N PHE A 332 -24.06 4.76 16.93
CA PHE A 332 -22.89 4.12 16.34
C PHE A 332 -22.28 4.98 15.23
N ALA A 333 -21.00 4.80 14.99
CA ALA A 333 -20.28 5.42 13.90
C ALA A 333 -19.66 4.33 13.01
N PHE A 334 -19.58 4.59 11.71
CA PHE A 334 -18.99 3.69 10.73
C PHE A 334 -18.37 4.49 9.59
N VAL A 335 -17.39 3.89 8.91
CA VAL A 335 -16.75 4.49 7.74
C VAL A 335 -17.27 3.80 6.49
N ARG A 336 -17.64 4.58 5.48
CA ARG A 336 -18.04 4.05 4.17
C ARG A 336 -17.69 5.05 3.08
N SER A 337 -17.11 4.56 1.97
CA SER A 337 -16.66 5.40 0.85
C SER A 337 -15.69 6.53 1.29
N ASN A 338 -14.84 6.23 2.28
CA ASN A 338 -13.89 7.16 2.92
C ASN A 338 -14.60 8.37 3.56
N GLU A 339 -15.83 8.18 4.02
CA GLU A 339 -16.62 9.15 4.78
C GLU A 339 -16.98 8.56 6.14
N LEU A 340 -16.91 9.37 7.20
CA LEU A 340 -17.33 8.97 8.55
C LEU A 340 -18.79 9.36 8.76
N TRP A 341 -19.61 8.38 9.11
CA TRP A 341 -21.02 8.55 9.41
C TRP A 341 -21.30 8.21 10.86
N PHE A 342 -22.13 9.03 11.51
CA PHE A 342 -22.61 8.81 12.87
C PHE A 342 -24.13 8.71 12.84
N TYR A 343 -24.68 7.67 13.47
CA TYR A 343 -26.12 7.41 13.51
C TYR A 343 -26.62 7.44 14.96
N ASN A 344 -27.69 8.18 15.19
CA ASN A 344 -28.42 8.23 16.45
C ASN A 344 -29.78 7.53 16.32
N LEU A 345 -29.92 6.35 16.94
CA LEU A 345 -31.14 5.55 16.84
C LEU A 345 -32.32 6.19 17.57
N ASP A 346 -32.08 6.93 18.66
CA ASP A 346 -33.19 7.53 19.44
C ASP A 346 -33.91 8.64 18.65
N ASP A 347 -33.17 9.45 17.90
CA ASP A 347 -33.73 10.58 17.12
C ASP A 347 -33.92 10.25 15.63
N ASN A 348 -33.45 9.08 15.17
CA ASN A 348 -33.45 8.67 13.77
C ASN A 348 -32.78 9.72 12.85
N ASP A 349 -31.62 10.22 13.28
CA ASP A 349 -30.76 11.13 12.53
C ASP A 349 -29.44 10.45 12.13
N ILE A 350 -28.86 10.92 11.01
CA ILE A 350 -27.52 10.52 10.61
C ILE A 350 -26.69 11.76 10.26
N THR A 351 -25.47 11.83 10.77
CA THR A 351 -24.53 12.91 10.53
C THR A 351 -23.38 12.42 9.67
N ARG A 352 -23.09 13.10 8.55
CA ARG A 352 -21.82 12.94 7.84
C ARG A 352 -20.76 13.73 8.61
N VAL A 353 -20.07 13.05 9.52
CA VAL A 353 -19.11 13.65 10.46
C VAL A 353 -17.87 14.17 9.73
N PHE A 354 -17.37 13.40 8.77
CA PHE A 354 -16.23 13.79 7.94
C PHE A 354 -16.39 13.29 6.50
N SER A 355 -16.06 14.13 5.54
CA SER A 355 -15.93 13.77 4.14
C SER A 355 -15.11 14.82 3.39
N PHE A 356 -14.25 14.38 2.48
CA PHE A 356 -13.67 15.27 1.49
C PHE A 356 -14.60 15.54 0.31
N ARG A 357 -15.49 14.60 -0.03
CA ARG A 357 -16.44 14.72 -1.14
C ARG A 357 -17.36 15.92 -0.91
N GLN A 358 -17.30 16.87 -1.84
CA GLN A 358 -18.09 18.08 -1.77
C GLN A 358 -19.54 17.80 -2.19
N GLU A 359 -20.45 18.73 -1.90
CA GLU A 359 -21.80 18.66 -2.48
C GLU A 359 -21.76 18.95 -3.99
N ASP A 360 -21.00 19.96 -4.41
CA ASP A 360 -20.64 20.22 -5.81
C ASP A 360 -19.29 19.58 -6.11
N THR A 361 -19.34 18.28 -6.44
CA THR A 361 -18.18 17.43 -6.67
C THR A 361 -17.79 17.46 -8.16
N ASP A 362 -16.49 17.51 -8.43
CA ASP A 362 -15.97 17.31 -9.78
C ASP A 362 -15.62 15.85 -10.07
N TYR A 363 -15.82 14.96 -9.09
CA TYR A 363 -15.49 13.53 -9.13
C TYR A 363 -14.04 13.23 -9.53
N ILE A 364 -13.13 14.18 -9.33
CA ILE A 364 -11.70 14.04 -9.65
C ILE A 364 -10.89 14.37 -8.40
N ARG A 365 -10.98 15.60 -7.88
CA ARG A 365 -10.10 16.09 -6.80
C ARG A 365 -10.58 15.67 -5.41
N ASP A 366 -11.87 15.77 -5.17
CA ASP A 366 -12.46 15.60 -3.83
C ASP A 366 -12.69 14.13 -3.45
N ILE A 367 -12.79 13.25 -4.45
CA ILE A 367 -12.92 11.79 -4.27
C ILE A 367 -11.62 11.02 -4.50
N TYR A 368 -10.47 11.71 -4.63
CA TYR A 368 -9.17 11.06 -4.82
C TYR A 368 -8.90 10.06 -3.68
N ASP A 369 -8.81 8.79 -4.06
CA ASP A 369 -8.88 7.64 -3.17
C ASP A 369 -7.50 7.27 -2.61
N GLN A 370 -6.89 8.23 -1.91
CA GLN A 370 -5.56 8.12 -1.32
C GLN A 370 -5.55 8.55 0.14
N HIS A 371 -6.62 8.26 0.87
CA HIS A 371 -6.74 8.48 2.31
C HIS A 371 -7.72 7.48 2.91
N ASP A 372 -7.70 7.34 4.22
CA ASP A 372 -8.65 6.50 4.94
C ASP A 372 -8.92 7.06 6.35
N ILE A 373 -9.93 6.53 7.01
CA ILE A 373 -10.44 7.01 8.30
C ILE A 373 -10.50 5.84 9.28
N LYS A 374 -9.97 6.04 10.49
CA LYS A 374 -10.10 5.08 11.59
C LYS A 374 -10.85 5.71 12.74
N ILE A 375 -11.90 5.03 13.21
CA ILE A 375 -12.63 5.41 14.42
C ILE A 375 -11.80 4.95 15.63
N LEU A 376 -11.54 5.84 16.57
CA LEU A 376 -10.66 5.59 17.72
C LEU A 376 -11.45 5.29 18.99
N ASN A 377 -12.47 6.09 19.29
CA ASN A 377 -13.31 5.92 20.47
C ASN A 377 -14.67 6.65 20.32
N MET A 378 -15.65 6.27 21.15
CA MET A 378 -16.94 6.95 21.28
C MET A 378 -17.40 6.92 22.75
N ASP A 379 -17.73 8.09 23.30
CA ASP A 379 -18.28 8.18 24.65
C ASP A 379 -19.80 7.88 24.70
N ALA A 380 -20.38 7.93 25.90
CA ALA A 380 -21.82 7.65 26.09
C ALA A 380 -22.71 8.73 25.47
N GLU A 381 -22.23 9.97 25.42
CA GLU A 381 -22.89 11.15 24.87
C GLU A 381 -22.94 11.10 23.33
N GLY A 382 -22.00 10.38 22.71
CA GLY A 382 -21.85 10.20 21.27
C GLY A 382 -20.80 11.11 20.64
N ASN A 383 -19.88 11.66 21.43
CA ASN A 383 -18.68 12.30 20.89
C ASN A 383 -17.75 11.23 20.33
N VAL A 384 -17.09 11.52 19.21
CA VAL A 384 -16.32 10.52 18.46
C VAL A 384 -14.90 11.01 18.22
N ASP A 385 -13.93 10.25 18.70
CA ASP A 385 -12.53 10.42 18.32
C ASP A 385 -12.25 9.61 17.07
N PHE A 386 -11.64 10.24 16.06
CA PHE A 386 -11.27 9.57 14.82
C PHE A 386 -9.98 10.15 14.25
N MET A 387 -9.31 9.38 13.38
CA MET A 387 -8.17 9.87 12.62
C MET A 387 -8.40 9.74 11.13
N VAL A 388 -7.94 10.72 10.38
CA VAL A 388 -7.86 10.71 8.91
C VAL A 388 -6.40 10.65 8.53
N TYR A 389 -6.01 9.68 7.70
CA TYR A 389 -4.62 9.52 7.28
C TYR A 389 -4.48 9.35 5.77
N GLY A 390 -3.37 9.82 5.21
CA GLY A 390 -3.12 9.83 3.77
C GLY A 390 -3.15 11.24 3.19
N TYR A 391 -3.44 11.31 1.90
CA TYR A 391 -3.51 12.55 1.13
C TYR A 391 -4.77 13.34 1.48
N MET A 392 -4.60 14.59 1.87
CA MET A 392 -5.69 15.49 2.23
C MET A 392 -6.24 16.15 0.95
N ASN A 393 -7.46 15.78 0.53
CA ASN A 393 -8.03 16.23 -0.74
C ASN A 393 -8.37 17.72 -0.77
N ARG A 394 -8.75 18.32 0.37
CA ARG A 394 -9.17 19.72 0.48
C ARG A 394 -8.91 20.29 1.87
N GLY A 395 -9.30 21.54 2.10
CA GLY A 395 -9.08 22.24 3.37
C GLY A 395 -7.64 22.74 3.57
N GLN A 396 -7.30 23.15 4.79
CA GLN A 396 -6.01 23.78 5.12
C GLN A 396 -4.78 22.94 4.76
N TYR A 397 -4.95 21.62 4.66
CA TYR A 397 -3.89 20.67 4.36
C TYR A 397 -3.95 20.12 2.94
N GLU A 398 -4.74 20.70 2.04
CA GLU A 398 -4.84 20.26 0.64
C GLU A 398 -3.47 19.92 0.02
N GLY A 399 -3.36 18.71 -0.52
CA GLY A 399 -2.15 18.19 -1.14
C GLY A 399 -1.07 17.68 -0.17
N ARG A 400 -1.30 17.67 1.14
CA ARG A 400 -0.36 17.09 2.12
C ARG A 400 -0.72 15.64 2.37
N VAL A 401 0.31 14.84 2.65
CA VAL A 401 0.13 13.55 3.32
C VAL A 401 0.31 13.76 4.83
N ALA A 402 -0.64 13.31 5.63
CA ALA A 402 -0.62 13.47 7.07
C ALA A 402 -1.46 12.41 7.77
N LEU A 403 -1.30 12.32 9.09
CA LEU A 403 -2.28 11.73 10.01
C LEU A 403 -2.86 12.88 10.83
N VAL A 404 -4.18 13.02 10.84
CA VAL A 404 -4.88 14.07 11.58
C VAL A 404 -5.90 13.44 12.50
N MET A 405 -5.80 13.70 13.80
CA MET A 405 -6.76 13.26 14.80
C MET A 405 -7.77 14.38 15.07
N TYR A 406 -9.04 14.03 15.00
CA TYR A 406 -10.19 14.89 15.21
C TYR A 406 -11.06 14.36 16.36
N GLU A 407 -11.71 15.27 17.07
CA GLU A 407 -12.83 14.99 17.96
C GLU A 407 -14.11 15.56 17.34
N TYR A 408 -15.14 14.74 17.20
CA TYR A 408 -16.49 15.18 16.85
C TYR A 408 -17.30 15.41 18.13
N ASN A 409 -17.64 16.67 18.40
CA ASN A 409 -18.58 17.02 19.46
C ASN A 409 -20.02 16.98 18.93
N ARG A 410 -20.77 15.96 19.34
CA ARG A 410 -22.15 15.74 18.87
C ARG A 410 -23.08 16.86 19.30
N SER A 411 -22.94 17.35 20.52
CA SER A 411 -23.87 18.36 21.06
C SER A 411 -23.79 19.70 20.34
N GLU A 412 -22.61 20.00 19.78
CA GLU A 412 -22.35 21.23 19.03
C GLU A 412 -22.43 21.02 17.51
N GLY A 413 -22.34 19.77 17.03
CA GLY A 413 -22.32 19.45 15.61
C GLY A 413 -21.01 19.87 14.92
N GLN A 414 -19.89 19.81 15.65
CA GLN A 414 -18.60 20.36 15.20
C GLN A 414 -17.49 19.31 15.28
N ILE A 415 -16.54 19.39 14.35
CA ILE A 415 -15.29 18.64 14.42
C ILE A 415 -14.14 19.57 14.81
N GLU A 416 -13.35 19.16 15.79
CA GLU A 416 -12.18 19.87 16.27
C GLU A 416 -10.92 19.07 15.96
N GLU A 417 -9.95 19.70 15.31
CA GLU A 417 -8.64 19.11 15.07
C GLU A 417 -7.79 19.17 16.34
N LYS A 418 -7.34 18.02 16.85
CA LYS A 418 -6.52 17.96 18.06
C LYS A 418 -5.05 17.73 17.77
N VAL A 419 -4.72 16.93 16.76
CA VAL A 419 -3.34 16.57 16.42
C VAL A 419 -3.15 16.51 14.91
N TYR A 420 -2.11 17.18 14.41
CA TYR A 420 -1.68 17.12 13.02
C TYR A 420 -0.25 16.55 12.93
N ILE A 421 -0.09 15.38 12.32
CA ILE A 421 1.21 14.74 12.09
C ILE A 421 1.54 14.80 10.59
N PRO A 422 2.47 15.67 10.14
CA PRO A 422 2.88 15.73 8.75
C PRO A 422 3.74 14.51 8.37
N LEU A 423 3.43 13.89 7.23
CA LEU A 423 4.12 12.71 6.70
C LEU A 423 4.70 13.01 5.30
N ASP A 424 5.68 12.22 4.88
CA ASP A 424 6.38 12.37 3.60
C ASP A 424 6.40 11.10 2.73
N GLU A 425 5.51 10.17 3.05
CA GLU A 425 5.29 8.93 2.31
C GLU A 425 3.89 8.92 1.68
N PRO A 426 3.70 8.44 0.44
CA PRO A 426 2.38 8.37 -0.18
C PRO A 426 1.46 7.37 0.55
N TYR A 427 0.15 7.57 0.40
CA TYR A 427 -0.86 6.76 1.07
C TYR A 427 -0.70 5.25 0.83
N GLN A 428 -0.40 4.84 -0.40
CA GLN A 428 -0.22 3.43 -0.74
C GLN A 428 0.80 2.74 0.18
N THR A 429 1.93 3.36 0.52
CA THR A 429 2.88 2.75 1.46
C THR A 429 2.52 3.06 2.91
N LEU A 430 1.98 4.26 3.20
CA LEU A 430 1.57 4.66 4.53
C LEU A 430 0.53 3.70 5.14
N LYS A 431 -0.44 3.22 4.36
CA LYS A 431 -1.48 2.30 4.86
C LYS A 431 -0.90 0.97 5.35
N GLU A 432 0.24 0.53 4.81
CA GLU A 432 0.97 -0.66 5.31
C GLU A 432 1.82 -0.34 6.54
N ASN A 433 2.23 0.92 6.70
CA ASN A 433 3.06 1.40 7.81
C ASN A 433 2.26 1.92 9.02
N ILE A 434 0.94 2.04 8.88
CA ILE A 434 0.01 2.25 9.99
C ILE A 434 -0.32 0.90 10.59
N GLY A 435 -0.13 0.79 11.91
CA GLY A 435 -0.31 -0.48 12.59
C GLY A 435 -1.72 -0.72 13.11
N ALA A 436 -1.91 -1.89 13.72
CA ALA A 436 -3.21 -2.37 14.18
C ALA A 436 -3.86 -1.49 15.29
N PHE A 437 -3.06 -0.75 16.06
CA PHE A 437 -3.51 -0.05 17.27
C PHE A 437 -3.57 1.47 17.11
N ALA A 438 -4.74 2.06 17.36
CA ALA A 438 -4.91 3.49 17.60
C ALA A 438 -6.13 3.71 18.50
N TYR A 439 -6.02 4.58 19.52
CA TYR A 439 -7.07 4.78 20.52
C TYR A 439 -6.90 6.11 21.26
N VAL A 440 -7.99 6.67 21.80
CA VAL A 440 -7.97 7.84 22.69
C VAL A 440 -8.62 7.46 24.01
N SER A 441 -7.86 7.53 25.10
CA SER A 441 -8.37 7.16 26.43
C SER A 441 -9.13 8.29 27.11
N SER A 442 -9.88 7.93 28.15
CA SER A 442 -10.55 8.88 29.04
C SER A 442 -9.62 9.84 29.79
N LEU A 443 -8.30 9.62 29.71
CA LEU A 443 -7.26 10.49 30.27
C LEU A 443 -6.62 11.41 29.22
N ASP A 444 -7.28 11.58 28.07
CA ASP A 444 -6.81 12.41 26.94
C ASP A 444 -5.43 11.96 26.43
N ILE A 445 -5.20 10.64 26.39
CA ILE A 445 -4.00 10.04 25.79
C ILE A 445 -4.35 9.48 24.43
N PHE A 446 -3.76 10.05 23.38
CA PHE A 446 -3.83 9.51 22.04
C PHE A 446 -2.71 8.49 21.82
N TYR A 447 -3.08 7.23 21.70
CA TYR A 447 -2.21 6.13 21.30
C TYR A 447 -2.31 5.89 19.79
N PHE A 448 -1.17 5.71 19.12
CA PHE A 448 -1.15 5.37 17.70
C PHE A 448 0.08 4.54 17.34
N HIS A 449 -0.10 3.59 16.44
CA HIS A 449 0.95 2.75 15.89
C HIS A 449 1.33 3.24 14.48
N LEU A 450 2.56 3.72 14.32
CA LEU A 450 3.11 4.20 13.05
C LEU A 450 4.59 3.83 12.91
N TYR A 451 5.02 3.37 11.74
CA TYR A 451 6.42 3.02 11.44
C TYR A 451 7.04 2.01 12.42
N ASN A 452 6.33 0.91 12.68
CA ASN A 452 6.70 -0.15 13.63
C ASN A 452 6.98 0.35 15.05
N SER A 453 6.34 1.45 15.44
CA SER A 453 6.50 2.06 16.76
C SER A 453 5.13 2.44 17.32
N ILE A 454 4.93 2.20 18.61
CA ILE A 454 3.71 2.56 19.32
C ILE A 454 4.01 3.82 20.13
N TYR A 455 3.24 4.88 19.89
CA TYR A 455 3.35 6.15 20.58
C TYR A 455 2.18 6.35 21.54
N SER A 456 2.45 7.08 22.62
CA SER A 456 1.43 7.72 23.45
C SER A 456 1.66 9.22 23.44
N TYR A 457 0.60 9.99 23.18
CA TYR A 457 0.64 11.43 23.13
C TYR A 457 -0.42 11.99 24.07
N ASN A 458 0.01 12.68 25.12
CA ASN A 458 -0.91 13.31 26.05
C ASN A 458 -1.42 14.63 25.44
N LEU A 459 -2.71 14.70 25.12
CA LEU A 459 -3.33 15.83 24.41
C LEU A 459 -3.31 17.12 25.24
N ILE A 460 -3.35 17.02 26.57
CA ILE A 460 -3.32 18.17 27.49
C ILE A 460 -1.90 18.76 27.61
N THR A 461 -0.92 17.92 27.95
CA THR A 461 0.47 18.34 28.23
C THR A 461 1.33 18.42 26.97
N ARG A 462 0.83 17.88 25.85
CA ARG A 462 1.53 17.77 24.55
C ARG A 462 2.84 17.01 24.63
N HIS A 463 2.94 16.06 25.55
CA HIS A 463 4.10 15.20 25.71
C HIS A 463 3.92 13.90 24.92
N ILE A 464 4.87 13.59 24.05
CA ILE A 464 4.95 12.31 23.32
C ILE A 464 5.93 11.35 24.01
N THR A 465 5.54 10.08 24.10
CA THR A 465 6.37 8.97 24.58
C THR A 465 6.29 7.82 23.59
N GLU A 466 7.43 7.30 23.14
CA GLU A 466 7.51 6.04 22.39
C GLU A 466 7.43 4.87 23.40
N LEU A 467 6.34 4.11 23.35
CA LEU A 467 6.07 2.96 24.23
C LEU A 467 6.78 1.68 23.76
N ALA A 468 6.98 1.58 22.45
CA ALA A 468 7.60 0.45 21.79
C ALA A 468 8.23 0.90 20.47
N ASN A 469 9.35 0.28 20.10
CA ASN A 469 9.91 0.31 18.75
C ASN A 469 10.07 -1.12 18.21
N ASN A 470 10.41 -1.28 16.93
CA ASN A 470 10.57 -2.59 16.28
C ASN A 470 9.39 -3.54 16.56
N THR A 471 8.18 -3.02 16.43
CA THR A 471 6.94 -3.75 16.67
C THR A 471 6.13 -3.62 15.39
N SER A 472 6.09 -4.62 14.50
CA SER A 472 5.28 -4.51 13.27
C SER A 472 3.79 -4.64 13.56
N LYS A 473 2.94 -4.40 12.56
CA LYS A 473 1.48 -4.59 12.68
C LYS A 473 1.10 -6.00 13.16
N ASP A 474 1.87 -7.02 12.75
CA ASP A 474 1.65 -8.43 13.10
C ASP A 474 2.18 -8.79 14.51
N ASP A 475 3.00 -7.92 15.11
CA ASP A 475 3.54 -8.08 16.46
C ASP A 475 2.64 -7.44 17.53
N VAL A 476 1.40 -7.06 17.18
CA VAL A 476 0.41 -6.38 18.03
C VAL A 476 -0.95 -7.07 17.96
N VAL A 477 -1.55 -7.31 19.12
CA VAL A 477 -2.91 -7.85 19.24
C VAL A 477 -3.73 -6.90 20.11
N VAL A 478 -4.86 -6.40 19.59
CA VAL A 478 -5.70 -5.41 20.27
C VAL A 478 -7.02 -6.02 20.73
N PHE A 479 -7.44 -5.70 21.95
CA PHE A 479 -8.67 -6.12 22.62
C PHE A 479 -9.47 -4.86 22.99
N TYR A 480 -10.08 -4.19 22.00
CA TYR A 480 -10.81 -2.94 22.24
C TYR A 480 -11.98 -3.12 23.22
N ASP A 481 -12.74 -4.23 23.11
CA ASP A 481 -13.87 -4.54 23.99
C ASP A 481 -13.43 -4.74 25.46
N GLU A 482 -12.26 -5.36 25.66
CA GLU A 482 -11.69 -5.60 26.99
C GLU A 482 -10.81 -4.44 27.49
N GLY A 483 -10.46 -3.48 26.63
CA GLY A 483 -9.60 -2.34 26.95
C GLY A 483 -8.11 -2.68 27.06
N TYR A 484 -7.62 -3.69 26.32
CA TYR A 484 -6.20 -4.09 26.36
C TYR A 484 -5.52 -4.10 25.00
N VAL A 485 -4.20 -3.89 24.99
CA VAL A 485 -3.34 -4.16 23.83
C VAL A 485 -2.11 -4.93 24.26
N ALA A 486 -1.77 -5.97 23.51
CA ALA A 486 -0.59 -6.79 23.72
C ALA A 486 0.38 -6.63 22.55
N TRP A 487 1.68 -6.57 22.83
CA TRP A 487 2.68 -6.52 21.76
C TRP A 487 4.02 -7.13 22.18
N GLN A 488 4.85 -7.39 21.19
CA GLN A 488 6.25 -7.76 21.37
C GLN A 488 7.16 -6.73 20.75
N GLU A 489 8.12 -6.26 21.54
CA GLU A 489 9.18 -5.37 21.07
C GLU A 489 10.45 -6.20 20.83
N SER A 490 10.82 -6.38 19.56
CA SER A 490 12.09 -7.01 19.22
C SER A 490 12.52 -6.69 17.79
N SER A 491 13.83 -6.50 17.58
CA SER A 491 14.41 -6.39 16.24
C SER A 491 14.22 -7.67 15.40
N ASP A 492 14.00 -8.80 16.08
CA ASP A 492 13.46 -10.04 15.51
C ASP A 492 12.50 -10.63 16.57
N PRO A 493 11.17 -10.70 16.33
CA PRO A 493 10.18 -11.20 17.30
C PRO A 493 10.57 -12.52 17.97
N ARG A 494 11.39 -13.30 17.26
CA ARG A 494 11.97 -14.59 17.64
C ARG A 494 13.03 -14.52 18.75
N ASP A 495 13.46 -13.34 19.16
CA ASP A 495 14.34 -13.08 20.32
C ASP A 495 13.63 -12.40 21.50
N ALA A 496 12.32 -12.19 21.38
CA ALA A 496 11.53 -11.60 22.44
C ALA A 496 11.58 -12.47 23.70
N ASN A 497 11.83 -11.82 24.83
CA ASN A 497 11.86 -12.47 26.15
C ASN A 497 10.60 -12.16 26.97
N ASN A 498 9.73 -11.30 26.45
CA ASN A 498 8.47 -10.94 27.08
C ASN A 498 7.42 -10.51 26.04
N ILE A 499 6.17 -10.61 26.44
CA ILE A 499 5.02 -9.95 25.82
C ILE A 499 4.58 -8.86 26.79
N LYS A 500 4.41 -7.63 26.30
CA LYS A 500 3.84 -6.53 27.07
C LYS A 500 2.33 -6.50 26.85
N ILE A 501 1.56 -6.27 27.90
CA ILE A 501 0.10 -6.12 27.86
C ILE A 501 -0.23 -4.82 28.60
N MET A 502 -0.88 -3.89 27.93
CA MET A 502 -1.25 -2.59 28.48
C MET A 502 -2.76 -2.47 28.61
N ASP A 503 -3.21 -2.00 29.77
CA ASP A 503 -4.54 -1.45 29.94
C ASP A 503 -4.61 -0.10 29.21
N ILE A 504 -5.46 0.01 28.19
CA ILE A 504 -5.47 1.16 27.29
C ILE A 504 -6.03 2.42 27.99
N GLU A 505 -6.88 2.25 29.00
CA GLU A 505 -7.45 3.38 29.75
C GLU A 505 -6.46 3.92 30.78
N SER A 506 -5.84 3.05 31.59
CA SER A 506 -4.90 3.49 32.63
C SER A 506 -3.47 3.72 32.12
N GLY A 507 -3.08 3.09 31.02
CA GLY A 507 -1.71 3.04 30.51
C GLY A 507 -0.79 2.10 31.29
N ASP A 508 -1.31 1.30 32.22
CA ASP A 508 -0.50 0.37 33.01
C ASP A 508 -0.03 -0.80 32.17
N ILE A 509 1.29 -0.98 32.09
CA ILE A 509 1.92 -2.05 31.30
C ILE A 509 2.35 -3.19 32.23
N GLN A 510 1.85 -4.38 31.95
CA GLN A 510 2.23 -5.65 32.56
C GLN A 510 2.99 -6.52 31.55
N MET A 511 3.66 -7.57 32.04
CA MET A 511 4.45 -8.47 31.19
C MET A 511 4.13 -9.93 31.44
N ILE A 512 4.20 -10.73 30.38
CA ILE A 512 4.36 -12.19 30.39
C ILE A 512 5.81 -12.47 29.99
N ASN A 513 6.58 -13.14 30.84
CA ASN A 513 8.00 -13.39 30.61
C ASN A 513 8.23 -14.82 30.10
N ALA A 514 9.23 -14.98 29.24
CA ALA A 514 9.72 -16.28 28.84
C ALA A 514 10.38 -17.02 30.03
N ASP A 515 10.27 -18.35 30.03
CA ASP A 515 11.00 -19.21 30.96
C ASP A 515 12.51 -19.17 30.68
N ARG A 516 13.34 -19.54 31.66
CA ARG A 516 14.80 -19.57 31.46
C ARG A 516 15.17 -20.59 30.37
N GLY A 517 15.93 -20.16 29.35
CA GLY A 517 16.31 -20.99 28.21
C GLY A 517 15.27 -21.02 27.09
N TYR A 518 14.23 -20.19 27.22
CA TYR A 518 13.15 -20.05 26.25
C TYR A 518 13.03 -18.60 25.77
N LYS A 519 12.53 -18.46 24.55
CA LYS A 519 11.90 -17.25 24.00
C LYS A 519 10.39 -17.40 24.06
N ILE A 520 9.68 -16.28 23.92
CA ILE A 520 8.22 -16.24 23.88
C ILE A 520 7.77 -15.53 22.61
N LEU A 521 6.71 -16.02 21.97
CA LEU A 521 6.13 -15.47 20.73
C LEU A 521 4.66 -15.17 20.95
N LEU A 522 4.25 -13.93 20.71
CA LEU A 522 2.87 -13.52 20.56
C LEU A 522 2.39 -14.06 19.21
N LEU A 523 1.20 -14.64 19.19
CA LEU A 523 0.68 -15.29 18.00
C LEU A 523 -0.60 -14.62 17.51
N ASP A 524 -1.67 -14.64 18.30
CA ASP A 524 -2.97 -14.09 17.91
C ASP A 524 -3.88 -13.97 19.15
N LYS A 525 -5.17 -13.73 18.95
CA LYS A 525 -6.24 -13.86 19.95
C LYS A 525 -7.35 -14.80 19.51
N ILE A 526 -8.11 -15.27 20.48
CA ILE A 526 -9.41 -15.90 20.27
C ILE A 526 -10.40 -15.39 21.30
N ASP A 527 -11.53 -14.83 20.85
CA ASP A 527 -12.42 -14.01 21.68
C ASP A 527 -11.62 -12.95 22.47
N SER A 528 -11.74 -12.97 23.79
CA SER A 528 -11.07 -12.09 24.75
C SER A 528 -9.73 -12.65 25.26
N ASN A 529 -9.17 -13.68 24.62
CA ASN A 529 -8.02 -14.42 25.13
C ASN A 529 -6.82 -14.31 24.19
N LEU A 530 -5.65 -14.08 24.78
CA LEU A 530 -4.35 -14.00 24.12
C LEU A 530 -3.79 -15.40 23.84
N ILE A 531 -3.19 -15.59 22.66
CA ILE A 531 -2.50 -16.81 22.27
C ILE A 531 -1.01 -16.49 22.09
N TYR A 532 -0.15 -17.26 22.75
CA TYR A 532 1.30 -17.13 22.65
C TYR A 532 2.00 -18.48 22.80
N GLY A 533 3.26 -18.59 22.35
CA GLY A 533 4.03 -19.82 22.43
C GLY A 533 5.44 -19.63 22.97
N PHE A 534 6.06 -20.73 23.37
CA PHE A 534 7.42 -20.77 23.91
C PHE A 534 8.34 -21.52 22.97
N VAL A 535 9.53 -20.96 22.73
CA VAL A 535 10.54 -21.50 21.83
C VAL A 535 11.81 -21.77 22.61
N SER A 536 12.29 -23.00 22.62
CA SER A 536 13.57 -23.35 23.23
C SER A 536 14.72 -22.70 22.46
N GLU A 537 15.64 -22.02 23.14
CA GLU A 537 16.78 -21.34 22.50
C GLU A 537 17.67 -22.34 21.71
N ASP A 538 17.77 -23.58 22.18
CA ASP A 538 18.54 -24.66 21.53
C ASP A 538 17.86 -25.23 20.27
N ASP A 539 16.60 -24.88 20.03
CA ASP A 539 15.80 -25.33 18.89
C ASP A 539 15.70 -24.30 17.76
N ILE A 540 16.17 -23.08 18.01
CA ILE A 540 16.21 -22.03 16.99
C ILE A 540 17.31 -22.33 15.98
N THR A 541 16.93 -22.41 14.70
CA THR A 541 17.88 -22.66 13.61
C THR A 541 17.72 -21.63 12.49
N VAL A 542 18.72 -21.53 11.63
CA VAL A 542 18.67 -20.76 10.39
C VAL A 542 18.81 -21.73 9.24
N SER A 543 18.00 -21.59 8.21
CA SER A 543 18.02 -22.37 6.96
C SER A 543 19.09 -21.85 5.99
N ILE A 544 19.39 -22.59 4.92
CA ILE A 544 20.53 -22.27 4.03
C ILE A 544 20.31 -20.98 3.25
N ASP A 545 19.05 -20.64 3.02
CA ASP A 545 18.50 -19.43 2.41
C ASP A 545 18.42 -18.24 3.37
N GLY A 546 18.84 -18.39 4.62
CA GLY A 546 18.80 -17.34 5.64
C GLY A 546 17.49 -17.29 6.43
N THR A 547 16.48 -18.10 6.08
CA THR A 547 15.20 -18.13 6.79
C THR A 547 15.39 -18.68 8.20
N ARG A 548 15.05 -17.89 9.23
CA ARG A 548 15.12 -18.35 10.62
C ARG A 548 13.88 -19.19 10.97
N VAL A 549 14.09 -20.32 11.62
CA VAL A 549 13.06 -21.29 12.01
C VAL A 549 12.92 -21.27 13.52
N VAL A 550 11.70 -21.01 14.01
CA VAL A 550 11.37 -20.86 15.44
C VAL A 550 10.24 -21.79 15.86
N PRO A 551 10.56 -23.06 16.09
CA PRO A 551 9.56 -24.05 16.48
C PRO A 551 9.22 -23.90 17.96
N MET A 552 7.94 -23.73 18.26
CA MET A 552 7.42 -23.66 19.62
C MET A 552 7.20 -25.07 20.16
N ASP A 553 7.64 -25.38 21.38
CA ASP A 553 7.34 -26.67 22.01
C ASP A 553 5.97 -26.64 22.72
N ARG A 554 5.54 -25.46 23.19
CA ARG A 554 4.28 -25.21 23.90
C ARG A 554 3.59 -23.96 23.36
N VAL A 555 2.27 -24.02 23.25
CA VAL A 555 1.38 -22.87 23.01
C VAL A 555 0.41 -22.73 24.18
N GLU A 556 0.21 -21.51 24.66
CA GLU A 556 -0.71 -21.16 25.75
C GLU A 556 -1.79 -20.20 25.28
N ILE A 557 -2.98 -20.34 25.86
CA ILE A 557 -4.12 -19.43 25.73
C ILE A 557 -4.38 -18.86 27.11
N ALA A 558 -4.32 -17.54 27.25
CA ALA A 558 -4.50 -16.86 28.52
C ALA A 558 -5.47 -15.68 28.41
N THR A 559 -6.09 -15.31 29.53
CA THR A 559 -6.89 -14.08 29.60
C THR A 559 -5.99 -12.84 29.49
N THR A 560 -6.61 -11.67 29.27
CA THR A 560 -5.94 -10.35 29.31
C THR A 560 -5.27 -10.06 30.67
N GLU A 561 -5.77 -10.67 31.75
CA GLU A 561 -5.19 -10.61 33.09
C GLU A 561 -4.06 -11.62 33.32
N ARG A 562 -3.65 -12.35 32.27
CA ARG A 562 -2.56 -13.33 32.24
C ARG A 562 -2.87 -14.66 32.95
N GLU A 563 -4.15 -15.01 33.12
CA GLU A 563 -4.52 -16.34 33.62
C GLU A 563 -4.50 -17.36 32.48
N VAL A 564 -3.66 -18.39 32.57
CA VAL A 564 -3.57 -19.45 31.56
C VAL A 564 -4.78 -20.37 31.62
N LEU A 565 -5.60 -20.34 30.58
CA LEU A 565 -6.79 -21.18 30.42
C LEU A 565 -6.44 -22.55 29.84
N LYS A 566 -5.48 -22.59 28.91
CA LYS A 566 -5.06 -23.81 28.23
C LYS A 566 -3.59 -23.77 27.86
N SER A 567 -2.91 -24.90 28.05
CA SER A 567 -1.55 -25.15 27.58
C SER A 567 -1.55 -26.38 26.67
N TYR A 568 -1.13 -26.20 25.42
CA TYR A 568 -0.94 -27.27 24.44
C TYR A 568 0.55 -27.63 24.37
N TYR A 569 0.86 -28.89 24.65
CA TYR A 569 2.19 -29.47 24.55
C TYR A 569 2.07 -30.95 24.16
N LYS A 570 2.84 -31.40 23.17
CA LYS A 570 2.94 -32.81 22.80
C LYS A 570 4.40 -33.24 22.64
N PRO A 571 4.90 -34.20 23.45
CA PRO A 571 6.29 -34.65 23.37
C PRO A 571 6.69 -35.10 21.96
N GLY A 572 7.83 -34.61 21.47
CA GLY A 572 8.38 -34.95 20.15
C GLY A 572 7.79 -34.17 18.97
N PHE A 573 6.84 -33.28 19.24
CA PHE A 573 6.22 -32.41 18.25
C PHE A 573 6.46 -30.95 18.59
N PHE A 574 6.56 -30.12 17.56
CA PHE A 574 6.73 -28.68 17.66
C PHE A 574 5.64 -27.99 16.85
N ILE A 575 5.30 -26.77 17.23
CA ILE A 575 4.34 -25.90 16.54
C ILE A 575 5.15 -24.86 15.77
N THR A 576 4.93 -24.74 14.47
CA THR A 576 5.65 -23.79 13.60
C THR A 576 4.83 -22.54 13.29
N GLY A 577 3.55 -22.55 13.64
CA GLY A 577 2.63 -21.43 13.46
C GLY A 577 1.23 -21.82 13.90
N ILE A 578 0.32 -20.85 13.93
CA ILE A 578 -1.10 -21.06 14.19
C ILE A 578 -1.94 -20.32 13.16
N GLU A 579 -3.21 -20.70 13.05
CA GLU A 579 -4.22 -19.92 12.35
C GLU A 579 -5.53 -19.98 13.14
N VAL A 580 -6.11 -18.82 13.44
CA VAL A 580 -7.39 -18.71 14.14
C VAL A 580 -8.49 -18.55 13.11
N LYS A 581 -9.41 -19.50 13.04
CA LYS A 581 -10.59 -19.50 12.17
C LYS A 581 -11.85 -19.65 13.02
N ASP A 582 -12.65 -18.60 13.09
CA ASP A 582 -13.84 -18.52 13.92
C ASP A 582 -13.53 -18.96 15.38
N ASN A 583 -13.98 -20.16 15.76
CA ASN A 583 -13.81 -20.74 17.08
C ASN A 583 -12.75 -21.84 17.13
N THR A 584 -11.89 -21.96 16.13
CA THR A 584 -10.88 -23.02 16.03
C THR A 584 -9.49 -22.41 15.86
N ILE A 585 -8.56 -22.88 16.67
CA ILE A 585 -7.13 -22.61 16.48
C ILE A 585 -6.53 -23.83 15.79
N GLU A 586 -6.10 -23.67 14.55
CA GLU A 586 -5.30 -24.64 13.82
C GLU A 586 -3.82 -24.48 14.20
N LEU A 587 -3.15 -25.58 14.52
CA LEU A 587 -1.75 -25.63 14.93
C LEU A 587 -0.94 -26.34 13.85
N TYR A 588 -0.06 -25.61 13.17
CA TYR A 588 0.88 -26.18 12.20
C TYR A 588 1.99 -26.91 12.95
N ARG A 589 2.22 -28.20 12.65
CA ARG A 589 3.15 -29.04 13.42
C ARG A 589 4.33 -29.57 12.63
N ALA A 590 5.43 -29.77 13.34
CA ALA A 590 6.65 -30.37 12.80
C ALA A 590 7.34 -31.33 13.78
N THR A 591 8.25 -32.16 13.26
CA THR A 591 9.15 -33.01 14.05
C THR A 591 10.61 -32.60 13.84
N LYS A 592 11.38 -32.58 14.93
CA LYS A 592 12.81 -32.28 14.91
C LYS A 592 13.60 -33.46 14.35
N GLN A 593 14.38 -33.22 13.30
CA GLN A 593 15.25 -34.23 12.68
C GLN A 593 16.67 -33.68 12.54
N ASN A 594 17.68 -34.54 12.71
CA ASN A 594 19.06 -34.20 12.43
C ASN A 594 19.45 -34.81 11.09
N MET A 595 19.66 -33.96 10.09
CA MET A 595 20.08 -34.36 8.76
C MET A 595 21.51 -33.90 8.55
N ASP A 596 22.46 -34.84 8.63
CA ASP A 596 23.90 -34.63 8.39
C ASP A 596 24.54 -33.50 9.25
N GLY A 597 24.07 -33.36 10.48
CA GLY A 597 24.57 -32.39 11.46
C GLY A 597 23.85 -31.05 11.45
N ARG A 598 22.78 -30.88 10.64
CA ARG A 598 21.86 -29.75 10.73
C ARG A 598 20.54 -30.19 11.34
N ILE A 599 20.04 -29.38 12.27
CA ILE A 599 18.71 -29.58 12.85
C ILE A 599 17.69 -28.95 11.89
N VAL A 600 16.70 -29.74 11.48
CA VAL A 600 15.61 -29.32 10.59
C VAL A 600 14.27 -29.75 11.20
N PHE A 601 13.23 -28.99 10.90
CA PHE A 601 11.86 -29.25 11.37
C PHE A 601 11.01 -29.65 10.18
N VAL A 602 10.55 -30.90 10.16
CA VAL A 602 9.79 -31.47 9.04
C VAL A 602 8.31 -31.46 9.39
N ALA A 603 7.51 -30.81 8.54
CA ALA A 603 6.07 -30.68 8.69
C ALA A 603 5.36 -32.04 8.78
N ILE A 604 4.30 -32.10 9.57
CA ILE A 604 3.41 -33.26 9.76
C ILE A 604 1.95 -32.78 9.82
N ASP A 605 1.00 -33.71 10.01
CA ASP A 605 -0.42 -33.37 10.17
C ASP A 605 -0.65 -32.33 11.27
N ASN A 606 -1.49 -31.34 10.98
CA ASN A 606 -1.90 -30.28 11.90
C ASN A 606 -2.67 -30.83 13.12
N ASP A 607 -2.85 -29.99 14.14
CA ASP A 607 -3.75 -30.25 15.27
C ASP A 607 -4.71 -29.07 15.47
N TYR A 608 -5.74 -29.26 16.27
CA TYR A 608 -6.79 -28.25 16.45
C TYR A 608 -7.18 -28.06 17.91
N ILE A 609 -7.39 -26.82 18.30
CA ILE A 609 -8.02 -26.45 19.58
C ILE A 609 -9.37 -25.82 19.27
N MET A 610 -10.44 -26.49 19.68
CA MET A 610 -11.81 -25.95 19.62
C MET A 610 -12.08 -25.07 20.84
N ASN A 611 -12.52 -23.84 20.60
CA ASN A 611 -13.02 -22.92 21.60
C ASN A 611 -14.54 -23.10 21.82
N GLN A 612 -15.00 -22.92 23.05
CA GLN A 612 -16.41 -22.94 23.40
C GLN A 612 -16.94 -21.51 23.42
N SER A 613 -17.18 -20.93 22.23
CA SER A 613 -17.74 -19.58 22.13
C SER A 613 -19.22 -19.56 22.48
N VAL A 614 -19.69 -18.44 23.00
CA VAL A 614 -21.12 -18.08 22.98
C VAL A 614 -21.36 -17.33 21.66
N GLU A 615 -22.32 -17.78 20.84
CA GLU A 615 -22.74 -17.02 19.65
C GLU A 615 -23.12 -15.59 20.09
N ARG A 616 -22.30 -14.61 19.73
CA ARG A 616 -22.64 -13.20 19.89
C ARG A 616 -23.35 -12.76 18.62
N THR A 617 -24.64 -12.46 18.71
CA THR A 617 -25.36 -11.80 17.60
C THR A 617 -24.69 -10.45 17.33
N SER A 618 -24.20 -10.22 16.11
CA SER A 618 -23.58 -8.94 15.77
C SER A 618 -24.60 -7.82 15.89
N TYR A 619 -24.16 -6.67 16.42
CA TYR A 619 -25.02 -5.50 16.62
C TYR A 619 -25.48 -4.90 15.28
N LEU A 620 -24.60 -4.88 14.28
CA LEU A 620 -24.94 -4.60 12.87
C LEU A 620 -24.59 -5.82 12.01
N ASN A 621 -25.38 -6.10 10.98
CA ASN A 621 -25.16 -7.23 10.07
C ASN A 621 -25.26 -6.79 8.62
N ALA A 622 -24.38 -7.30 7.76
CA ALA A 622 -24.51 -7.14 6.32
C ALA A 622 -25.51 -8.17 5.77
N GLU A 623 -26.59 -7.69 5.15
CA GLU A 623 -27.60 -8.49 4.49
C GLU A 623 -27.46 -8.39 2.98
N THR A 624 -27.64 -9.52 2.30
CA THR A 624 -27.60 -9.58 0.85
C THR A 624 -28.98 -9.44 0.24
N ARG A 625 -29.08 -8.66 -0.84
CA ARG A 625 -30.27 -8.56 -1.68
C ARG A 625 -29.88 -8.80 -3.13
N ILE A 626 -30.71 -9.53 -3.86
CA ILE A 626 -30.50 -9.81 -5.28
C ILE A 626 -31.63 -9.16 -6.07
N THR A 627 -31.29 -8.37 -7.08
CA THR A 627 -32.23 -7.73 -8.02
C THR A 627 -31.91 -8.17 -9.46
N GLU A 628 -32.79 -7.85 -10.41
CA GLU A 628 -32.55 -8.14 -11.83
C GLU A 628 -31.56 -7.15 -12.48
N ASP A 629 -31.49 -5.92 -11.98
CA ASP A 629 -30.73 -4.83 -12.59
C ASP A 629 -29.33 -4.68 -11.99
N SER A 630 -29.24 -4.59 -10.66
CA SER A 630 -27.99 -4.42 -9.91
C SER A 630 -27.35 -5.73 -9.43
N LEU A 631 -28.06 -6.86 -9.56
CA LEU A 631 -27.65 -8.17 -9.06
C LEU A 631 -27.44 -8.17 -7.53
N THR A 632 -26.30 -8.68 -7.04
CA THR A 632 -25.98 -8.72 -5.61
C THR A 632 -25.65 -7.34 -5.07
N GLU A 633 -26.45 -6.91 -4.10
CA GLU A 633 -26.28 -5.71 -3.31
C GLU A 633 -26.21 -6.05 -1.82
N TYR A 634 -25.56 -5.17 -1.06
CA TYR A 634 -25.44 -5.30 0.38
C TYR A 634 -26.15 -4.17 1.13
N TYR A 635 -26.67 -4.51 2.30
CA TYR A 635 -27.43 -3.63 3.18
C TYR A 635 -26.98 -3.84 4.61
N LEU A 636 -26.72 -2.76 5.35
CA LEU A 636 -26.41 -2.82 6.77
C LEU A 636 -27.72 -2.85 7.57
N SER A 637 -28.05 -4.00 8.15
CA SER A 637 -29.17 -4.15 9.07
C SER A 637 -28.88 -3.47 10.40
N LEU A 638 -29.84 -2.64 10.83
CA LEU A 638 -29.81 -1.99 12.13
C LEU A 638 -30.15 -2.98 13.27
N PRO A 639 -29.84 -2.63 14.53
CA PRO A 639 -29.93 -3.56 15.66
C PRO A 639 -31.35 -4.08 15.92
N SER A 640 -31.45 -5.31 16.43
CA SER A 640 -32.73 -5.92 16.78
C SER A 640 -33.48 -5.08 17.82
N GLY A 641 -34.69 -4.62 17.47
CA GLY A 641 -35.54 -3.77 18.32
C GLY A 641 -35.63 -2.31 17.87
N PHE A 642 -34.86 -1.91 16.85
CA PHE A 642 -35.02 -0.62 16.18
C PHE A 642 -35.90 -0.77 14.93
N ASP A 643 -36.96 0.03 14.85
CA ASP A 643 -37.82 0.17 13.68
C ASP A 643 -37.60 1.55 13.06
N MET A 644 -37.04 1.59 11.85
CA MET A 644 -36.85 2.84 11.12
C MET A 644 -38.20 3.37 10.64
N GLU A 645 -38.68 4.47 11.22
CA GLU A 645 -40.00 5.03 10.87
C GLU A 645 -39.99 5.80 9.54
N LYS A 646 -38.87 6.45 9.23
CA LYS A 646 -38.64 7.24 8.01
C LYS A 646 -37.16 7.21 7.63
N VAL A 647 -36.85 7.64 6.40
CA VAL A 647 -35.46 7.91 6.01
C VAL A 647 -34.85 8.90 7.03
N PRO A 648 -33.67 8.61 7.59
CA PRO A 648 -33.05 9.46 8.61
C PRO A 648 -32.74 10.87 8.09
N ASP A 649 -32.87 11.86 8.96
CA ASP A 649 -32.54 13.23 8.60
C ASP A 649 -31.00 13.36 8.46
N ARG A 650 -30.53 13.81 7.29
CA ARG A 650 -29.08 13.99 7.03
C ARG A 650 -28.58 15.30 7.60
N LEU A 651 -27.60 15.22 8.50
CA LEU A 651 -26.90 16.34 9.11
C LEU A 651 -25.44 16.41 8.64
N TYR A 652 -24.83 17.58 8.81
CA TYR A 652 -23.43 17.83 8.49
C TYR A 652 -22.75 18.55 9.64
N THR A 653 -21.44 18.39 9.71
CA THR A 653 -20.58 19.07 10.68
C THR A 653 -19.99 20.34 10.10
N VAL A 654 -19.54 21.21 11.00
CA VAL A 654 -18.63 22.33 10.70
C VAL A 654 -17.31 22.14 11.44
N ASN A 655 -16.24 22.77 10.96
CA ASN A 655 -14.94 22.68 11.59
C ASN A 655 -14.78 23.79 12.62
N THR A 656 -14.24 23.46 13.78
CA THR A 656 -13.81 24.45 14.77
C THR A 656 -12.61 25.22 14.21
N VAL A 657 -12.59 26.55 14.39
CA VAL A 657 -11.40 27.35 14.04
C VAL A 657 -10.28 27.04 15.03
N ILE A 658 -9.19 26.48 14.51
CA ILE A 658 -8.02 26.11 15.29
C ILE A 658 -7.27 27.38 15.72
N SER A 659 -7.21 27.65 17.03
CA SER A 659 -6.47 28.79 17.59
C SER A 659 -5.04 28.45 18.00
N GLU A 660 -4.73 27.17 18.21
CA GLU A 660 -3.43 26.69 18.70
C GLU A 660 -2.81 25.71 17.71
N ASP A 661 -1.48 25.74 17.54
CA ASP A 661 -0.80 24.82 16.61
C ASP A 661 -0.94 23.36 17.08
N PRO A 662 -1.64 22.49 16.31
CA PRO A 662 -1.84 21.08 16.65
C PRO A 662 -0.69 20.20 16.11
N THR A 663 0.35 20.79 15.51
CA THR A 663 1.40 20.03 14.84
C THR A 663 2.24 19.21 15.82
N LEU A 664 2.16 17.88 15.70
CA LEU A 664 3.06 16.94 16.33
C LEU A 664 4.11 16.46 15.32
N ARG A 665 5.37 16.82 15.56
CA ARG A 665 6.50 16.35 14.74
C ARG A 665 7.12 15.14 15.41
N LEU A 666 6.93 13.98 14.82
CA LEU A 666 7.67 12.79 15.20
C LEU A 666 9.15 13.03 14.89
N GLN A 667 10.04 12.61 15.80
CA GLN A 667 11.45 12.55 15.47
C GLN A 667 11.55 11.57 14.31
N LYS A 668 11.96 12.07 13.13
CA LYS A 668 12.19 11.24 11.96
C LYS A 668 13.13 10.11 12.39
N ASN A 669 12.59 8.92 12.61
CA ASN A 669 13.37 7.71 12.52
C ASN A 669 13.75 7.61 11.04
N ARG A 670 14.85 8.29 10.66
CA ARG A 670 15.58 8.10 9.40
C ARG A 670 16.10 6.65 9.25
N HIS A 671 15.58 5.71 10.04
CA HIS A 671 15.99 4.32 10.12
C HIS A 671 15.34 3.44 9.05
N TYR A 672 14.32 3.92 8.31
CA TYR A 672 13.83 3.20 7.13
C TYR A 672 14.69 3.42 5.87
N PHE A 673 15.39 4.55 5.79
CA PHE A 673 16.21 4.91 4.63
C PHE A 673 17.46 5.68 5.08
N ILE A 674 18.53 5.00 5.52
CA ILE A 674 19.95 5.41 5.41
C ILE A 674 20.88 4.29 5.92
N GLU A 675 22.05 4.25 5.28
CA GLU A 675 23.27 3.46 5.46
C GLU A 675 23.87 3.56 6.88
N ASP A 676 23.51 2.67 7.81
CA ASP A 676 24.39 2.39 8.95
C ASP A 676 24.88 0.94 8.88
N GLU A 677 26.20 0.76 8.88
CA GLU A 677 26.93 -0.48 8.63
C GLU A 677 26.86 -1.47 9.82
N SER A 678 25.90 -1.32 10.72
CA SER A 678 25.71 -2.24 11.84
C SER A 678 24.78 -3.39 11.43
N ILE A 679 25.33 -4.59 11.54
CA ILE A 679 24.82 -5.88 11.06
C ILE A 679 23.62 -6.32 11.92
N SER A 680 22.50 -5.60 11.84
CA SER A 680 21.20 -6.14 12.22
C SER A 680 20.49 -6.52 10.92
N PRO A 681 19.99 -7.76 10.76
CA PRO A 681 19.24 -8.11 9.56
C PRO A 681 18.03 -7.18 9.47
N LYS A 682 18.06 -6.25 8.51
CA LYS A 682 16.91 -5.40 8.18
C LYS A 682 15.76 -6.33 7.81
N ARG A 683 14.58 -6.15 8.41
CA ARG A 683 13.35 -6.80 7.95
C ARG A 683 13.09 -6.29 6.53
N ASN A 684 13.34 -7.12 5.53
CA ASN A 684 13.13 -6.78 4.13
C ASN A 684 11.65 -6.95 3.81
N LEU A 685 10.91 -5.86 3.73
CA LEU A 685 9.52 -5.91 3.28
C LEU A 685 9.46 -5.94 1.76
N TYR A 686 8.53 -6.75 1.25
CA TYR A 686 8.21 -6.91 -0.16
C TYR A 686 6.80 -6.39 -0.43
N TYR A 687 6.71 -5.38 -1.27
CA TYR A 687 5.48 -4.68 -1.61
C TYR A 687 4.91 -5.22 -2.93
N THR A 688 3.72 -5.80 -2.86
CA THR A 688 3.04 -6.38 -4.03
C THR A 688 2.07 -5.37 -4.62
N TYR A 689 2.36 -4.94 -5.84
CA TYR A 689 1.49 -4.08 -6.62
C TYR A 689 0.69 -4.91 -7.62
N ILE A 690 -0.63 -4.90 -7.51
CA ILE A 690 -1.55 -5.56 -8.42
C ILE A 690 -2.35 -4.49 -9.13
N LEU A 691 -2.35 -4.56 -10.45
CA LEU A 691 -3.13 -3.67 -11.31
C LEU A 691 -2.91 -2.15 -11.07
N GLY A 692 -1.80 -1.77 -10.43
CA GLY A 692 -1.43 -0.37 -10.16
C GLY A 692 -1.62 0.08 -8.71
N GLU A 693 -2.19 -0.76 -7.87
CA GLU A 693 -2.41 -0.48 -6.44
C GLU A 693 -1.53 -1.37 -5.58
N LEU A 694 -1.15 -0.89 -4.40
CA LEU A 694 -0.45 -1.73 -3.44
C LEU A 694 -1.46 -2.63 -2.74
N GLU A 695 -1.34 -3.94 -2.93
CA GLU A 695 -2.24 -4.94 -2.34
C GLU A 695 -1.79 -5.36 -0.93
N GLY A 696 -0.48 -5.31 -0.66
CA GLY A 696 0.05 -5.61 0.66
C GLY A 696 1.57 -5.65 0.74
N SER A 697 2.08 -5.74 1.97
CA SER A 697 3.48 -5.96 2.29
C SER A 697 3.72 -7.35 2.90
N TYR A 698 4.83 -7.99 2.54
CA TYR A 698 5.20 -9.34 2.98
C TYR A 698 6.63 -9.39 3.48
N ASP A 699 6.91 -10.24 4.46
CA ASP A 699 8.29 -10.51 4.92
C ASP A 699 9.04 -11.47 3.99
N GLU A 700 8.31 -12.36 3.31
CA GLU A 700 8.87 -13.37 2.42
C GLU A 700 8.59 -13.02 0.95
N ALA A 701 9.65 -13.00 0.12
CA ALA A 701 9.52 -12.63 -1.28
C ALA A 701 8.62 -13.61 -2.06
N ALA A 702 8.62 -14.89 -1.70
CA ALA A 702 7.82 -15.89 -2.36
C ALA A 702 6.31 -15.63 -2.23
N ASP A 703 5.85 -15.17 -1.07
CA ASP A 703 4.44 -14.86 -0.83
C ASP A 703 4.02 -13.64 -1.64
N ALA A 704 4.84 -12.59 -1.63
CA ALA A 704 4.64 -11.41 -2.48
C ALA A 704 4.61 -11.78 -3.97
N ILE A 705 5.53 -12.62 -4.42
CA ILE A 705 5.61 -13.10 -5.81
C ILE A 705 4.40 -13.95 -6.17
N ALA A 706 3.93 -14.83 -5.29
CA ALA A 706 2.76 -15.67 -5.54
C ALA A 706 1.50 -14.83 -5.73
N LEU A 707 1.32 -13.82 -4.88
CA LEU A 707 0.22 -12.88 -5.03
C LEU A 707 0.35 -12.08 -6.33
N ALA A 708 1.53 -11.50 -6.62
CA ALA A 708 1.77 -10.77 -7.86
C ALA A 708 1.57 -11.64 -9.12
N ASP A 709 1.95 -12.92 -9.08
CA ASP A 709 1.81 -13.82 -10.24
C ASP A 709 0.34 -14.13 -10.54
N SER A 710 -0.48 -14.29 -9.50
CA SER A 710 -1.92 -14.51 -9.64
C SER A 710 -2.68 -13.23 -10.03
N GLY A 711 -2.34 -12.08 -9.42
CA GLY A 711 -2.94 -10.77 -9.70
C GLY A 711 -2.30 -10.00 -10.85
N VAL A 712 -1.37 -10.61 -11.60
CA VAL A 712 -0.79 -10.00 -12.80
C VAL A 712 0.03 -8.73 -12.49
N GLY A 713 0.69 -8.73 -11.33
CA GLY A 713 1.36 -7.59 -10.71
C GLY A 713 2.89 -7.57 -10.77
N VAL A 714 3.45 -6.73 -9.89
CA VAL A 714 4.88 -6.41 -9.71
C VAL A 714 5.20 -6.47 -8.21
N VAL A 715 6.39 -6.96 -7.85
CA VAL A 715 6.90 -6.94 -6.48
C VAL A 715 8.11 -6.02 -6.38
N LEU A 716 8.13 -5.18 -5.36
CA LEU A 716 9.27 -4.31 -5.03
C LEU A 716 9.79 -4.61 -3.62
N SER A 717 11.06 -4.34 -3.38
CA SER A 717 11.58 -4.26 -2.02
C SER A 717 11.17 -2.94 -1.36
N ASN A 718 11.33 -2.86 -0.05
CA ASN A 718 11.25 -1.60 0.71
C ASN A 718 12.27 -0.53 0.31
N SER A 719 13.32 -0.90 -0.42
CA SER A 719 14.26 0.01 -1.07
C SER A 719 13.87 0.39 -2.50
N ASN A 720 12.60 0.16 -2.89
CA ASN A 720 12.03 0.42 -4.21
C ASN A 720 12.73 -0.34 -5.37
N ARG A 721 13.40 -1.46 -5.09
CA ARG A 721 14.04 -2.29 -6.12
C ARG A 721 13.05 -3.29 -6.69
N LEU A 722 13.07 -3.47 -8.01
CA LEU A 722 12.26 -4.48 -8.69
C LEU A 722 12.72 -5.89 -8.28
N VAL A 723 11.82 -6.60 -7.59
CA VAL A 723 12.04 -7.98 -7.14
C VAL A 723 11.53 -8.96 -8.19
N TRP A 724 10.32 -8.74 -8.68
CA TRP A 724 9.68 -9.64 -9.64
C TRP A 724 8.56 -8.93 -10.43
N GLU A 725 8.30 -9.38 -11.65
CA GLU A 725 7.19 -8.88 -12.47
C GLU A 725 6.59 -10.01 -13.31
N ARG A 726 5.26 -10.05 -13.36
CA ARG A 726 4.53 -11.03 -14.16
C ARG A 726 4.82 -10.84 -15.64
N GLY A 727 5.00 -11.94 -16.38
CA GLY A 727 4.84 -11.95 -17.84
C GLY A 727 5.96 -11.31 -18.67
N VAL A 728 7.04 -10.84 -18.05
CA VAL A 728 8.23 -10.27 -18.73
C VAL A 728 9.38 -11.26 -18.88
N LYS A 729 9.26 -12.46 -18.29
CA LYS A 729 10.22 -13.55 -18.41
C LYS A 729 10.34 -14.01 -19.87
N ALA A 730 11.56 -14.02 -20.42
CA ALA A 730 11.82 -14.51 -21.77
C ALA A 730 11.47 -16.01 -21.89
N SER A 731 11.09 -16.47 -23.09
CA SER A 731 10.77 -17.89 -23.33
C SER A 731 11.98 -18.83 -23.24
N ARG A 732 13.19 -18.28 -23.36
CA ARG A 732 14.47 -18.96 -23.14
C ARG A 732 15.52 -17.95 -22.69
N ASN A 733 16.43 -18.36 -21.83
CA ASN A 733 17.66 -17.62 -21.58
C ASN A 733 18.80 -18.55 -21.14
N VAL A 734 20.04 -18.22 -21.48
CA VAL A 734 21.23 -18.98 -21.05
C VAL A 734 22.37 -18.00 -20.73
N ILE A 735 22.91 -18.08 -19.52
CA ILE A 735 24.08 -17.33 -19.08
C ILE A 735 25.34 -18.07 -19.56
N SER A 736 25.80 -17.73 -20.77
CA SER A 736 26.84 -18.47 -21.50
C SER A 736 28.19 -18.58 -20.77
N GLN A 737 28.48 -17.67 -19.84
CA GLN A 737 29.71 -17.70 -19.03
C GLN A 737 29.88 -19.03 -18.29
N PHE A 738 28.79 -19.63 -17.79
CA PHE A 738 28.85 -20.89 -17.05
C PHE A 738 29.18 -22.11 -17.92
N GLU A 739 28.90 -22.05 -19.23
CA GLU A 739 29.27 -23.13 -20.16
C GLU A 739 30.78 -23.20 -20.42
N ALA A 740 31.48 -22.07 -20.23
CA ALA A 740 32.92 -21.95 -20.44
C ALA A 740 33.76 -22.06 -19.16
N MET A 741 33.14 -22.16 -17.98
CA MET A 741 33.86 -22.25 -16.71
C MET A 741 34.50 -23.62 -16.52
N ASN A 742 35.72 -23.65 -15.94
CA ASN A 742 36.33 -24.89 -15.50
C ASN A 742 35.62 -25.42 -14.26
N LEU A 743 35.02 -26.60 -14.39
CA LEU A 743 34.28 -27.28 -13.34
C LEU A 743 35.12 -28.44 -12.78
N SER A 744 35.12 -28.57 -11.45
CA SER A 744 35.77 -29.67 -10.74
C SER A 744 34.76 -30.34 -9.82
N THR A 745 34.89 -31.65 -9.62
CA THR A 745 34.07 -32.38 -8.65
C THR A 745 34.39 -31.91 -7.23
N THR A 746 33.35 -31.71 -6.42
CA THR A 746 33.49 -31.23 -5.05
C THR A 746 32.61 -32.01 -4.08
N GLN A 747 32.99 -32.02 -2.81
CA GLN A 747 32.18 -32.63 -1.75
C GLN A 747 31.10 -31.68 -1.22
N SER A 748 31.32 -30.36 -1.27
CA SER A 748 30.36 -29.34 -0.86
C SER A 748 29.76 -28.65 -2.09
N SER A 749 28.55 -29.04 -2.48
CA SER A 749 27.91 -28.53 -3.68
C SER A 749 27.43 -27.08 -3.54
N ILE A 750 26.95 -26.70 -2.36
CA ILE A 750 26.51 -25.32 -2.04
C ILE A 750 27.70 -24.35 -2.09
N GLU A 751 28.82 -24.69 -1.45
CA GLU A 751 30.03 -23.86 -1.48
C GLU A 751 30.55 -23.65 -2.90
N SER A 752 30.49 -24.71 -3.72
CA SER A 752 30.84 -24.61 -5.13
C SER A 752 29.90 -23.68 -5.91
N CYS A 753 28.59 -23.72 -5.64
CA CYS A 753 27.65 -22.77 -6.24
C CYS A 753 27.98 -21.33 -5.86
N LEU A 754 28.30 -21.05 -4.59
CA LEU A 754 28.72 -19.73 -4.10
C LEU A 754 29.99 -19.24 -4.81
N LYS A 755 31.00 -20.12 -4.95
CA LYS A 755 32.24 -19.82 -5.68
C LYS A 755 32.01 -19.55 -7.17
N LEU A 756 31.10 -20.30 -7.79
CA LEU A 756 30.71 -20.09 -9.19
C LEU A 756 30.00 -18.74 -9.38
N ILE A 757 29.13 -18.33 -8.47
CA ILE A 757 28.54 -16.98 -8.47
C ILE A 757 29.62 -15.92 -8.31
N GLY A 758 30.55 -16.09 -7.37
CA GLY A 758 31.70 -15.19 -7.20
C GLY A 758 32.47 -14.99 -8.50
N ARG A 759 32.88 -16.09 -9.17
CA ARG A 759 33.57 -16.03 -10.46
C ARG A 759 32.73 -15.33 -11.54
N TYR A 760 31.42 -15.54 -11.55
CA TYR A 760 30.51 -14.91 -12.51
C TYR A 760 30.45 -13.39 -12.35
N ILE A 761 30.39 -12.89 -11.12
CA ILE A 761 30.37 -11.45 -10.83
C ILE A 761 31.77 -10.81 -10.79
N GLY A 762 32.83 -11.59 -11.00
CA GLY A 762 34.22 -11.11 -11.00
C GLY A 762 34.92 -11.09 -9.63
N GLU A 763 34.31 -11.67 -8.60
CA GLU A 763 34.85 -11.76 -7.23
C GLU A 763 35.50 -13.13 -6.97
N ASN A 764 36.75 -13.15 -6.49
CA ASN A 764 37.46 -14.40 -6.25
C ASN A 764 37.41 -14.83 -4.77
N ILE A 765 36.58 -15.83 -4.49
CA ILE A 765 36.45 -16.47 -3.17
C ILE A 765 36.90 -17.94 -3.16
N ASP A 766 37.62 -18.41 -4.18
CA ASP A 766 37.99 -19.82 -4.34
C ASP A 766 38.86 -20.36 -3.18
N ASN A 767 39.70 -19.50 -2.62
CA ASN A 767 40.61 -19.82 -1.52
C ASN A 767 39.93 -19.79 -0.13
N LYS A 768 38.66 -19.37 -0.05
CA LYS A 768 37.89 -19.36 1.19
C LYS A 768 37.19 -20.71 1.37
N ALA A 769 37.04 -21.12 2.63
CA ALA A 769 36.21 -22.26 3.02
C ALA A 769 35.13 -21.74 3.97
N PHE A 770 33.91 -22.24 3.84
CA PHE A 770 32.76 -21.80 4.64
C PHE A 770 32.23 -22.96 5.46
N ASP A 771 31.98 -22.73 6.75
CA ASP A 771 31.24 -23.68 7.57
C ASP A 771 29.74 -23.47 7.34
N LEU A 772 29.21 -24.05 6.26
CA LEU A 772 27.81 -23.92 5.87
C LEU A 772 26.81 -24.60 6.82
N LYS A 773 27.30 -25.13 7.95
CA LYS A 773 26.49 -25.58 9.10
C LYS A 773 26.17 -24.45 10.07
N SER A 774 27.04 -23.44 10.16
CA SER A 774 26.89 -22.27 11.04
C SER A 774 26.56 -21.00 10.28
N ILE A 775 26.99 -20.88 9.02
CA ILE A 775 26.76 -19.70 8.17
C ILE A 775 25.84 -20.09 7.00
N SER A 776 24.79 -19.32 6.75
CA SER A 776 23.89 -19.55 5.61
C SER A 776 24.53 -19.17 4.28
N ALA A 777 24.05 -19.73 3.16
CA ALA A 777 24.49 -19.29 1.84
C ALA A 777 24.11 -17.82 1.59
N TYR A 778 22.95 -17.40 2.11
CA TYR A 778 22.48 -16.01 2.10
C TYR A 778 23.50 -15.07 2.76
N GLU A 779 23.99 -15.41 3.95
CA GLU A 779 24.99 -14.60 4.67
C GLU A 779 26.35 -14.56 3.95
N VAL A 780 26.75 -15.63 3.28
CA VAL A 780 27.96 -15.64 2.44
C VAL A 780 27.83 -14.66 1.27
N LEU A 781 26.66 -14.58 0.62
CA LEU A 781 26.42 -13.64 -0.48
C LEU A 781 26.56 -12.17 -0.01
N ILE A 782 26.09 -11.86 1.20
CA ILE A 782 26.24 -10.52 1.80
C ILE A 782 27.70 -10.24 2.17
N SER A 783 28.26 -11.05 3.07
CA SER A 783 29.53 -10.79 3.76
C SER A 783 30.78 -10.97 2.87
N HIS A 784 30.66 -11.75 1.79
CA HIS A 784 31.81 -12.10 0.95
C HIS A 784 31.68 -11.69 -0.52
N LEU A 785 30.47 -11.55 -1.04
CA LEU A 785 30.24 -11.11 -2.42
C LEU A 785 29.62 -9.70 -2.50
N LYS A 786 29.26 -9.08 -1.37
CA LYS A 786 28.64 -7.74 -1.31
C LYS A 786 27.40 -7.64 -2.22
N LEU A 787 26.67 -8.74 -2.32
CA LEU A 787 25.40 -8.80 -3.02
C LEU A 787 24.26 -8.50 -2.04
N GLU A 788 23.13 -8.09 -2.59
CA GLU A 788 21.85 -8.10 -1.88
C GLU A 788 21.13 -9.40 -2.26
N PRO A 789 21.32 -10.49 -1.49
CA PRO A 789 20.68 -11.76 -1.80
C PRO A 789 19.17 -11.68 -1.61
N ILE A 790 18.48 -12.62 -2.23
CA ILE A 790 17.05 -12.84 -2.05
C ILE A 790 16.77 -14.32 -1.89
N SER A 791 16.01 -14.65 -0.85
CA SER A 791 15.41 -15.97 -0.67
C SER A 791 14.17 -16.03 -1.55
N LEU A 792 14.08 -17.09 -2.34
CA LEU A 792 12.92 -17.42 -3.16
C LEU A 792 12.35 -18.76 -2.70
N SER A 793 12.59 -19.13 -1.44
CA SER A 793 12.06 -20.34 -0.83
C SER A 793 10.54 -20.30 -0.81
N GLY A 794 9.91 -21.34 -1.36
CA GLY A 794 8.46 -21.41 -1.55
C GLY A 794 7.98 -20.93 -2.92
N ALA A 795 8.81 -20.18 -3.67
CA ALA A 795 8.47 -19.81 -5.05
C ALA A 795 8.51 -21.04 -5.97
N THR A 796 7.65 -21.05 -6.99
CA THR A 796 7.69 -22.10 -8.01
C THR A 796 8.96 -21.98 -8.87
N LEU A 797 9.36 -23.08 -9.53
CA LEU A 797 10.49 -23.05 -10.46
C LEU A 797 10.29 -21.97 -11.55
N ASP A 798 9.07 -21.82 -12.10
CA ASP A 798 8.81 -20.82 -13.15
C ASP A 798 9.00 -19.38 -12.65
N GLN A 799 8.54 -19.09 -11.43
CA GLN A 799 8.74 -17.81 -10.77
C GLN A 799 10.22 -17.54 -10.52
N ALA A 800 10.96 -18.53 -10.02
CA ALA A 800 12.40 -18.41 -9.77
C ALA A 800 13.19 -18.14 -11.06
N LEU A 801 12.83 -18.78 -12.18
CA LEU A 801 13.49 -18.60 -13.49
C LEU A 801 13.41 -17.15 -14.03
N TYR A 802 12.57 -16.28 -13.46
CA TYR A 802 12.62 -14.83 -13.70
C TYR A 802 14.03 -14.25 -13.49
N TYR A 803 14.75 -14.71 -12.47
CA TYR A 803 16.10 -14.24 -12.16
C TYR A 803 17.10 -14.64 -13.24
N VAL A 804 17.02 -15.90 -13.70
CA VAL A 804 17.85 -16.37 -14.82
C VAL A 804 17.53 -15.60 -16.10
N SER A 805 16.27 -15.28 -16.37
CA SER A 805 15.88 -14.42 -17.51
C SER A 805 16.53 -13.05 -17.46
N ASN A 806 16.79 -12.53 -16.25
CA ASN A 806 17.47 -11.27 -16.01
C ASN A 806 18.99 -11.41 -15.84
N GLY A 807 19.55 -12.56 -16.25
CA GLY A 807 20.99 -12.82 -16.22
C GLY A 807 21.53 -13.18 -14.84
N ARG A 808 20.69 -13.44 -13.84
CA ARG A 808 21.11 -13.77 -12.47
C ARG A 808 20.93 -15.28 -12.23
N PRO A 809 22.01 -16.04 -11.98
CA PRO A 809 21.90 -17.48 -11.71
C PRO A 809 21.23 -17.74 -10.36
N ILE A 810 20.74 -18.97 -10.18
CA ILE A 810 19.99 -19.39 -8.99
C ILE A 810 20.70 -20.58 -8.35
N ILE A 811 20.99 -20.49 -7.05
CA ILE A 811 21.32 -21.66 -6.24
C ILE A 811 20.01 -22.38 -5.93
N ALA A 812 19.85 -23.60 -6.43
CA ALA A 812 18.65 -24.41 -6.22
C ALA A 812 19.00 -25.65 -5.41
N MET A 813 18.35 -25.82 -4.26
CA MET A 813 18.57 -26.98 -3.41
C MET A 813 17.90 -28.22 -4.00
N THR A 814 18.61 -29.34 -4.08
CA THR A 814 18.10 -30.66 -4.47
C THR A 814 17.94 -31.60 -3.27
N GLY A 815 18.29 -31.11 -2.08
CA GLY A 815 18.13 -31.73 -0.77
C GLY A 815 18.72 -30.79 0.30
N TYR A 816 18.83 -31.24 1.55
CA TYR A 816 19.27 -30.37 2.66
C TYR A 816 20.72 -29.86 2.55
N ASN A 817 21.61 -30.64 1.91
CA ASN A 817 23.04 -30.31 1.76
C ASN A 817 23.50 -30.22 0.31
N ASP A 818 22.57 -30.41 -0.62
CA ASP A 818 22.86 -30.55 -2.03
C ASP A 818 22.22 -29.43 -2.82
N ALA A 819 23.03 -28.78 -3.65
CA ALA A 819 22.60 -27.70 -4.51
C ALA A 819 23.16 -27.86 -5.92
N VAL A 820 22.42 -27.31 -6.86
CA VAL A 820 22.83 -27.09 -8.25
C VAL A 820 22.72 -25.60 -8.56
N LEU A 821 23.48 -25.14 -9.55
CA LEU A 821 23.39 -23.74 -10.00
C LEU A 821 22.63 -23.69 -11.33
N ILE A 822 21.40 -23.17 -11.32
CA ILE A 822 20.62 -22.94 -12.54
C ILE A 822 21.14 -21.70 -13.24
N TYR A 823 21.53 -21.84 -14.51
CA TYR A 823 22.10 -20.75 -15.32
C TYR A 823 21.38 -20.55 -16.65
N GLY A 824 20.41 -21.40 -16.99
CA GLY A 824 19.62 -21.25 -18.20
C GLY A 824 18.36 -22.09 -18.20
N TYR A 825 17.47 -21.78 -19.15
CA TYR A 825 16.28 -22.59 -19.46
C TYR A 825 15.85 -22.37 -20.91
N ASP A 826 15.12 -23.37 -21.44
CA ASP A 826 14.32 -23.29 -22.66
C ASP A 826 12.89 -23.75 -22.36
N ALA A 827 12.03 -23.81 -23.38
CA ALA A 827 10.64 -24.21 -23.23
C ALA A 827 10.44 -25.63 -22.65
N TYR A 828 11.48 -26.47 -22.66
CA TYR A 828 11.40 -27.88 -22.29
C TYR A 828 12.38 -28.29 -21.19
N ASN A 829 13.43 -27.50 -20.93
CA ASN A 829 14.55 -27.92 -20.10
C ASN A 829 15.13 -26.77 -19.28
N ILE A 830 15.80 -27.14 -18.18
CA ILE A 830 16.72 -26.27 -17.46
C ILE A 830 18.16 -26.72 -17.67
N PHE A 831 19.06 -25.73 -17.62
CA PHE A 831 20.51 -25.91 -17.74
C PHE A 831 21.14 -25.55 -16.39
N MET A 832 21.88 -26.50 -15.82
CA MET A 832 22.42 -26.38 -14.48
C MET A 832 23.86 -26.83 -14.43
N VAL A 833 24.63 -26.26 -13.50
CA VAL A 833 25.89 -26.86 -13.06
C VAL A 833 25.60 -27.83 -11.93
N ASP A 834 26.10 -29.06 -12.03
CA ASP A 834 26.11 -30.04 -10.95
C ASP A 834 27.54 -30.13 -10.38
N PRO A 835 27.80 -29.50 -9.21
CA PRO A 835 29.14 -29.50 -8.61
C PRO A 835 29.62 -30.87 -8.11
N LYS A 836 28.71 -31.82 -7.86
CA LYS A 836 29.09 -33.19 -7.46
C LYS A 836 29.62 -33.95 -8.67
N GLN A 837 29.00 -33.76 -9.83
CA GLN A 837 29.45 -34.36 -11.09
C GLN A 837 30.56 -33.56 -11.78
N GLY A 838 30.80 -32.31 -11.37
CA GLY A 838 31.81 -31.43 -11.95
C GLY A 838 31.54 -31.11 -13.42
N LYS A 839 30.26 -31.05 -13.83
CA LYS A 839 29.85 -30.79 -15.21
C LYS A 839 28.52 -30.04 -15.27
N THR A 840 28.20 -29.49 -16.44
CA THR A 840 26.85 -29.01 -16.73
C THR A 840 25.91 -30.18 -17.03
N ILE A 841 24.66 -30.05 -16.62
CA ILE A 841 23.58 -31.00 -16.86
C ILE A 841 22.38 -30.28 -17.46
N LYS A 842 21.64 -31.03 -18.28
CA LYS A 842 20.37 -30.61 -18.87
C LYS A 842 19.28 -31.54 -18.34
N MET A 843 18.20 -30.98 -17.82
CA MET A 843 17.10 -31.74 -17.23
C MET A 843 15.76 -31.19 -17.72
N GLY A 844 14.77 -32.08 -17.92
CA GLY A 844 13.45 -31.69 -18.38
C GLY A 844 12.72 -30.85 -17.33
N ILE A 845 11.96 -29.83 -17.77
CA ILE A 845 11.34 -28.84 -16.88
C ILE A 845 10.40 -29.49 -15.83
N GLN A 846 9.65 -30.52 -16.23
CA GLN A 846 8.75 -31.25 -15.32
C GLN A 846 9.53 -32.08 -14.28
N ASP A 847 10.57 -32.79 -14.71
CA ASP A 847 11.41 -33.57 -13.79
C ASP A 847 12.12 -32.65 -12.79
N SER A 848 12.58 -31.48 -13.25
CA SER A 848 13.22 -30.48 -12.39
C SER A 848 12.24 -29.82 -11.43
N THR A 849 11.01 -29.53 -11.88
CA THR A 849 9.96 -29.00 -11.01
C THR A 849 9.71 -29.98 -9.86
N GLN A 850 9.49 -31.27 -10.17
CA GLN A 850 9.29 -32.29 -9.13
C GLN A 850 10.52 -32.49 -8.23
N LEU A 851 11.73 -32.36 -8.77
CA LEU A 851 12.97 -32.45 -8.00
C LEU A 851 13.04 -31.35 -6.94
N PHE A 852 12.77 -30.10 -7.33
CA PHE A 852 12.86 -28.97 -6.42
C PHE A 852 11.67 -28.90 -5.46
N GLU A 853 10.45 -29.26 -5.90
CA GLU A 853 9.28 -29.35 -5.01
C GLU A 853 9.53 -30.36 -3.87
N LYS A 854 10.12 -31.52 -4.18
CA LYS A 854 10.51 -32.51 -3.17
C LYS A 854 11.60 -32.02 -2.21
N ALA A 855 12.40 -31.05 -2.64
CA ALA A 855 13.43 -30.40 -1.83
C ALA A 855 12.92 -29.13 -1.11
N GLY A 856 11.62 -28.82 -1.20
CA GLY A 856 10.98 -27.67 -0.54
C GLY A 856 11.07 -26.36 -1.31
N ASN A 857 11.38 -26.40 -2.62
CA ASN A 857 11.51 -25.21 -3.49
C ASN A 857 12.42 -24.13 -2.89
N VAL A 858 13.59 -24.53 -2.36
CA VAL A 858 14.56 -23.61 -1.76
C VAL A 858 15.48 -23.07 -2.86
N PHE A 859 15.27 -21.80 -3.19
CA PHE A 859 15.99 -21.09 -4.24
C PHE A 859 16.62 -19.80 -3.68
N ILE A 860 17.87 -19.51 -4.07
CA ILE A 860 18.57 -18.29 -3.64
C ILE A 860 19.15 -17.60 -4.86
N SER A 861 18.90 -16.30 -4.99
CA SER A 861 19.53 -15.44 -6.00
C SER A 861 19.89 -14.08 -5.37
N TYR A 862 19.99 -13.02 -6.16
CA TYR A 862 20.26 -11.66 -5.69
C TYR A 862 19.52 -10.62 -6.54
N LEU A 863 19.32 -9.43 -5.98
CA LEU A 863 18.76 -8.27 -6.69
C LEU A 863 19.82 -7.57 -7.55
N SER A 864 19.39 -6.87 -8.59
CA SER A 864 20.32 -6.05 -9.40
C SER A 864 20.89 -4.90 -8.57
N GLN A 865 22.16 -4.58 -8.82
CA GLN A 865 22.85 -3.41 -8.27
C GLN A 865 22.46 -2.13 -9.02
#